data_AF-A0A1V5Y5C8-F1
#
_entry.id   AF-A0A1V5Y5C8-F1
#
_cell.length_a   1.000
_cell.length_b   1.000
_cell.length_c   1.000
_cell.angle_alpha   90.00
_cell.angle_beta   90.00
_cell.angle_gamma   90.00
#
_symmetry.space_group_name_H-M   'P 1'
#
loop_
_entity.id
_entity.type
_entity.pdbx_description
1 polymer ?
#
loop_
_entity_poly.entity_id
_entity_poly.type
_entity_poly.pdbx_seq_one_letter_code
_entity_poly.pdbx_strand_id
1 'polypeptide(L)'
;MAENSICAAQPPLPPIVALPAGISTANPPRIEWRGESHEAFHLRITSGESPESEIIWDSGEMQSEKFFFTSSQKFPEHTTLFTWARARSAAGWSGWSARRAPFRIHPIEQAAGVLYTYDLRYTRALPAWRAFEHAHLAAALQGIANRRHPRLYVYFVQSELAKENVDEYWLRRMREPGCWLEKITLKPVGDIESLVKIFADEINGVVLWDPDVPATSNVASTAAGAENLLPIPKNPSPDSLYQRLISGKINLPVRLDLCNKFTGRSMIPDTNRTSTGSKKCDAYIWAMEKYLKTGLCNPLYQGYYIDSFWIKNPAPGHDFQNHTLTNHDYFISHKGFFWDLSVWADETPIDDPCQPLGSDFKILQEILAESLRLSNHRAFIHVGGFTPWAFKYTDSKGAGGRRGGVETEWETVRILSAYNAYIDADALHLSALANASVFQHLPLPSRYAQPLPPMEEELRRQGLLDEKGAPAAKTYLLHYVGDYDAAAWTVNSLFSRWDAPERGSLKMSWAVNPNLSERARQFFEYAYRTRTAQDVFISGDSGAGYVNVTQLLPPREPSGAPAADALWQSHCRYYYQKFGYNFTGFLINGRAGTITPNSVRMFLPFSRGGVVQQMEFEYAPLHLVENMPVYVMCEDLSGNTAKDAVKIHARAKAGETRFLIFRSVLKDIPYYQALNRRLIEERPDLNYVICDAAMFSYLTRLRLGGKNQGFASCLFDTLPPRAKVGEIRRVQIAVRNDGWDAWDSGRKLILEIRRNNQTNILHNIPLERTVGAGDCALFDFELAMPEKTGLSEIFFRFNGDDILGTAAIEIFP
;
A
#
# COMPACT_ATOMS: atom_id res chain seq x y z
N MET A 1 6.65 38.63 55.19
CA MET A 1 7.15 37.26 55.01
C MET A 1 6.01 36.46 54.40
N ALA A 2 6.06 36.24 53.08
CA ALA A 2 5.22 35.25 52.41
C ALA A 2 6.18 34.13 51.99
N GLU A 3 5.95 32.94 52.53
CA GLU A 3 6.76 31.75 52.28
C GLU A 3 6.64 31.37 50.80
N ASN A 4 7.74 31.54 50.06
CA ASN A 4 7.96 30.82 48.81
C ASN A 4 8.07 29.34 49.17
N SER A 5 6.96 28.62 49.10
CA SER A 5 6.94 27.16 49.00
C SER A 5 7.74 26.76 47.76
N ILE A 6 9.01 26.44 47.94
CA ILE A 6 9.81 25.72 46.95
C ILE A 6 9.16 24.34 46.87
N CYS A 7 8.28 24.13 45.88
CA CYS A 7 7.79 22.79 45.55
C CYS A 7 9.03 21.93 45.29
N ALA A 8 9.27 20.92 46.12
CA ALA A 8 10.33 19.95 45.89
C ALA A 8 10.13 19.35 44.49
N ALA A 9 11.17 19.38 43.66
CA ALA A 9 11.10 18.79 42.33
C ALA A 9 10.71 17.30 42.48
N GLN A 10 9.66 16.87 41.77
CA GLN A 10 9.22 15.48 41.80
C GLN A 10 9.96 14.65 40.73
N PRO A 11 10.17 13.34 40.95
CA PRO A 11 10.66 12.45 39.91
C PRO A 11 9.75 12.49 38.68
N PRO A 12 10.26 12.15 37.48
CA PRO A 12 9.44 12.09 36.29
C PRO A 12 8.30 11.09 36.44
N LEU A 13 7.20 11.32 35.70
CA LEU A 13 6.16 10.31 35.57
C LEU A 13 6.68 9.06 34.82
N PRO A 14 6.14 7.86 35.10
CA PRO A 14 6.49 6.65 34.37
C PRO A 14 6.33 6.84 32.84
N PRO A 15 7.38 6.53 32.05
CA PRO A 15 7.30 6.59 30.60
C PRO A 15 6.26 5.64 30.01
N ILE A 16 5.90 5.88 28.75
CA ILE A 16 5.02 5.03 27.95
C ILE A 16 5.84 4.45 26.80
N VAL A 17 6.01 3.14 26.75
CA VAL A 17 6.68 2.48 25.62
C VAL A 17 5.82 2.63 24.37
N ALA A 18 6.40 3.18 23.30
CA ALA A 18 5.75 3.36 22.01
C ALA A 18 6.13 2.25 21.02
N LEU A 19 7.39 1.80 21.04
CA LEU A 19 7.93 0.69 20.25
C LEU A 19 8.98 -0.09 21.08
N PRO A 20 9.19 -1.39 20.81
CA PRO A 20 8.42 -2.22 19.89
C PRO A 20 7.03 -2.58 20.45
N ALA A 21 6.08 -2.82 19.56
CA ALA A 21 4.78 -3.39 19.87
C ALA A 21 4.35 -4.26 18.68
N GLY A 22 3.81 -5.45 18.94
CA GLY A 22 3.45 -6.38 17.87
C GLY A 22 4.62 -7.18 17.31
N ILE A 23 4.60 -7.48 16.01
CA ILE A 23 5.68 -8.19 15.34
C ILE A 23 6.79 -7.21 14.91
N SER A 24 8.04 -7.55 15.22
CA SER A 24 9.24 -6.88 14.70
C SER A 24 10.05 -7.84 13.84
N THR A 25 10.46 -7.38 12.65
CA THR A 25 11.42 -8.09 11.80
C THR A 25 12.88 -7.75 12.13
N ALA A 26 13.12 -6.66 12.87
CA ALA A 26 14.44 -6.31 13.39
C ALA A 26 14.79 -7.10 14.65
N ASN A 27 16.03 -7.60 14.72
CA ASN A 27 16.62 -8.18 15.92
C ASN A 27 18.06 -7.68 16.14
N PRO A 28 18.31 -6.78 17.11
CA PRO A 28 17.34 -6.24 18.07
C PRO A 28 16.41 -5.18 17.46
N PRO A 29 15.18 -5.03 17.99
CA PRO A 29 14.29 -3.94 17.63
C PRO A 29 14.79 -2.60 18.21
N ARG A 30 14.34 -1.52 17.57
CA ARG A 30 14.39 -0.18 18.17
C ARG A 30 13.38 -0.10 19.32
N ILE A 31 13.85 0.31 20.49
CA ILE A 31 13.02 0.61 21.66
C ILE A 31 12.82 2.12 21.71
N GLU A 32 11.58 2.59 21.82
CA GLU A 32 11.22 4.01 21.84
C GLU A 32 10.09 4.25 22.84
N TRP A 33 10.15 5.35 23.60
CA TRP A 33 9.16 5.69 24.62
C TRP A 33 8.80 7.18 24.61
N ARG A 34 7.64 7.51 25.15
CA ARG A 34 7.17 8.87 25.41
C ARG A 34 7.27 9.15 26.91
N GLY A 35 7.69 10.34 27.30
CA GLY A 35 7.79 10.71 28.71
C GLY A 35 8.26 12.15 28.90
N GLU A 36 8.49 12.52 30.15
CA GLU A 36 9.04 13.82 30.51
C GLU A 36 10.56 13.87 30.25
N SER A 37 11.11 15.09 30.27
CA SER A 37 12.55 15.30 30.14
C SER A 37 13.31 14.57 31.25
N HIS A 38 14.45 13.99 30.90
CA HIS A 38 15.27 13.18 31.80
C HIS A 38 16.74 13.30 31.42
N GLU A 39 17.62 12.96 32.37
CA GLU A 39 19.09 12.92 32.17
C GLU A 39 19.61 11.48 32.00
N ALA A 40 18.85 10.49 32.49
CA ALA A 40 19.18 9.08 32.36
C ALA A 40 17.92 8.23 32.22
N PHE A 41 18.07 7.04 31.64
CA PHE A 41 17.02 6.05 31.51
C PHE A 41 17.50 4.65 31.90
N HIS A 42 16.55 3.77 32.15
CA HIS A 42 16.79 2.34 32.36
C HIS A 42 15.70 1.54 31.63
N LEU A 43 16.12 0.60 30.80
CA LEU A 43 15.27 -0.29 30.02
C LEU A 43 15.46 -1.74 30.46
N ARG A 44 14.35 -2.49 30.42
CA ARG A 44 14.34 -3.93 30.68
C ARG A 44 13.44 -4.65 29.68
N ILE A 45 13.90 -5.80 29.20
CA ILE A 45 13.10 -6.75 28.43
C ILE A 45 12.87 -8.00 29.28
N THR A 46 11.61 -8.40 29.44
CA THR A 46 11.21 -9.58 30.20
C THR A 46 10.41 -10.57 29.36
N SER A 47 10.39 -11.84 29.75
CA SER A 47 9.51 -12.87 29.17
C SER A 47 8.10 -12.87 29.77
N GLY A 48 7.87 -12.12 30.85
CA GLY A 48 6.58 -12.00 31.53
C GLY A 48 6.04 -10.57 31.65
N GLU A 49 4.79 -10.45 32.05
CA GLU A 49 3.99 -9.20 32.12
C GLU A 49 4.36 -8.23 33.27
N SER A 50 5.53 -8.40 33.90
CA SER A 50 6.02 -7.51 34.97
C SER A 50 7.50 -7.18 34.75
N PRO A 51 7.97 -5.98 35.14
CA PRO A 51 9.39 -5.65 35.12
C PRO A 51 10.21 -6.58 36.02
N GLU A 52 9.60 -7.25 37.01
CA GLU A 52 10.27 -8.22 37.89
C GLU A 52 10.12 -9.68 37.42
N SER A 53 9.51 -9.91 36.25
CA SER A 53 9.55 -11.22 35.60
C SER A 53 10.98 -11.58 35.17
N GLU A 54 11.17 -12.80 34.67
CA GLU A 54 12.46 -13.24 34.13
C GLU A 54 13.01 -12.22 33.12
N ILE A 55 14.20 -11.73 33.43
CA ILE A 55 14.89 -10.66 32.70
C ILE A 55 15.67 -11.30 31.55
N ILE A 56 15.25 -10.98 30.33
CA ILE A 56 15.93 -11.40 29.10
C ILE A 56 17.09 -10.45 28.78
N TRP A 57 16.90 -9.16 29.04
CA TRP A 57 17.91 -8.13 28.84
C TRP A 57 17.63 -6.92 29.74
N ASP A 58 18.70 -6.26 30.19
CA ASP A 58 18.64 -5.10 31.07
C ASP A 58 19.74 -4.13 30.65
N SER A 59 19.40 -2.85 30.48
CA SER A 59 20.37 -1.85 30.03
C SER A 59 21.29 -1.35 31.15
N GLY A 60 20.90 -1.56 32.41
CA GLY A 60 21.37 -0.73 33.53
C GLY A 60 20.98 0.75 33.35
N GLU A 61 21.62 1.61 34.14
CA GLU A 61 21.48 3.07 33.99
C GLU A 61 22.26 3.56 32.76
N MET A 62 21.58 4.29 31.88
CA MET A 62 22.15 4.89 30.69
C MET A 62 22.01 6.42 30.77
N GLN A 63 23.13 7.13 30.75
CA GLN A 63 23.18 8.59 30.78
C GLN A 63 22.89 9.14 29.37
N SER A 64 21.66 9.61 29.16
CA SER A 64 21.19 10.15 27.89
C SER A 64 19.83 10.81 28.06
N GLU A 65 19.57 11.83 27.27
CA GLU A 65 18.27 12.52 27.16
C GLU A 65 17.41 11.97 26.00
N LYS A 66 17.91 10.94 25.31
CA LYS A 66 17.23 10.33 24.16
C LYS A 66 16.07 9.47 24.61
N PHE A 67 14.98 9.53 23.85
CA PHE A 67 13.77 8.73 24.06
C PHE A 67 13.77 7.39 23.30
N PHE A 68 14.93 6.93 22.85
CA PHE A 68 15.07 5.68 22.12
C PHE A 68 16.42 5.00 22.35
N PHE A 69 16.45 3.69 22.16
CA PHE A 69 17.64 2.87 22.27
C PHE A 69 17.56 1.64 21.36
N THR A 70 18.69 1.20 20.83
CA THR A 70 18.81 -0.09 20.12
C THR A 70 19.93 -0.88 20.78
N SER A 71 19.62 -2.09 21.25
CA SER A 71 20.61 -2.97 21.88
C SER A 71 21.67 -3.42 20.88
N SER A 72 22.83 -3.83 21.37
CA SER A 72 23.81 -4.61 20.60
C SER A 72 23.55 -6.12 20.68
N GLN A 73 22.75 -6.56 21.65
CA GLN A 73 22.41 -7.96 21.89
C GLN A 73 21.08 -8.30 21.20
N LYS A 74 21.03 -9.47 20.58
CA LYS A 74 19.79 -10.03 20.02
C LYS A 74 18.89 -10.59 21.12
N PHE A 75 17.59 -10.52 20.92
CA PHE A 75 16.60 -11.14 21.80
C PHE A 75 16.07 -12.46 21.22
N PRO A 76 15.48 -13.34 22.05
CA PRO A 76 14.89 -14.60 21.59
C PRO A 76 13.82 -14.39 20.51
N GLU A 77 13.92 -15.16 19.45
CA GLU A 77 13.00 -15.15 18.32
C GLU A 77 11.74 -15.96 18.67
N HIS A 78 10.60 -15.55 18.11
CA HIS A 78 9.31 -16.21 18.30
C HIS A 78 8.83 -16.35 19.75
N THR A 79 9.42 -15.61 20.69
CA THR A 79 8.95 -15.52 22.09
C THR A 79 8.18 -14.21 22.30
N THR A 80 7.14 -14.24 23.14
CA THR A 80 6.45 -13.02 23.58
C THR A 80 7.28 -12.34 24.64
N LEU A 81 7.66 -11.08 24.39
CA LEU A 81 8.52 -10.27 25.23
C LEU A 81 7.80 -8.98 25.61
N PHE A 82 8.20 -8.38 26.72
CA PHE A 82 7.68 -7.10 27.21
C PHE A 82 8.81 -6.12 27.43
N THR A 83 8.58 -4.86 27.05
CA THR A 83 9.53 -3.77 27.27
C THR A 83 9.08 -2.91 28.44
N TRP A 84 10.02 -2.59 29.33
CA TRP A 84 9.83 -1.69 30.45
C TRP A 84 10.83 -0.55 30.38
N ALA A 85 10.35 0.67 30.62
CA ALA A 85 11.18 1.86 30.66
C ALA A 85 10.93 2.66 31.93
N ARG A 86 11.99 3.23 32.50
CA ARG A 86 11.90 4.28 33.53
C ARG A 86 12.94 5.35 33.25
N ALA A 87 12.66 6.57 33.69
CA ALA A 87 13.48 7.74 33.45
C ALA A 87 13.91 8.38 34.77
N ARG A 88 15.06 9.06 34.79
CA ARG A 88 15.61 9.74 35.96
C ARG A 88 15.82 11.22 35.68
N SER A 89 15.43 12.05 36.63
CA SER A 89 15.85 13.46 36.72
C SER A 89 16.66 13.68 38.01
N ALA A 90 17.09 14.92 38.25
CA ALA A 90 17.71 15.31 39.51
C ALA A 90 16.84 14.99 40.75
N ALA A 91 15.53 14.85 40.58
CA ALA A 91 14.59 14.50 41.64
C ALA A 91 14.52 12.98 41.93
N GLY A 92 15.08 12.14 41.07
CA GLY A 92 15.09 10.68 41.21
C GLY A 92 14.48 9.93 40.03
N TRP A 93 14.31 8.62 40.21
CA TRP A 93 13.73 7.71 39.22
C TRP A 93 12.21 7.76 39.21
N SER A 94 11.64 7.73 38.02
CA SER A 94 10.23 7.37 37.82
C SER A 94 9.98 5.90 38.21
N GLY A 95 8.71 5.54 38.37
CA GLY A 95 8.30 4.13 38.27
C GLY A 95 8.58 3.56 36.88
N TRP A 96 8.56 2.23 36.78
CA TRP A 96 8.53 1.53 35.48
C TRP A 96 7.25 1.85 34.73
N SER A 97 7.35 1.88 33.40
CA SER A 97 6.21 2.07 32.49
C SER A 97 5.05 1.14 32.85
N ALA A 98 3.88 1.70 33.13
CA ALA A 98 2.75 0.95 33.66
C ALA A 98 1.97 0.15 32.60
N ARG A 99 2.13 0.47 31.31
CA ARG A 99 1.41 -0.16 30.20
C ARG A 99 2.23 -1.30 29.61
N ARG A 100 1.60 -2.46 29.42
CA ARG A 100 2.23 -3.59 28.73
C ARG A 100 2.10 -3.41 27.24
N ALA A 101 3.22 -3.52 26.54
CA ALA A 101 3.26 -3.62 25.08
C ALA A 101 4.00 -4.91 24.71
N PRO A 102 3.28 -6.03 24.51
CA PRO A 102 3.91 -7.27 24.10
C PRO A 102 4.42 -7.15 22.67
N PHE A 103 5.58 -7.73 22.42
CA PHE A 103 6.15 -7.83 21.08
C PHE A 103 6.79 -9.19 20.85
N ARG A 104 7.00 -9.53 19.59
CA ARG A 104 7.71 -10.74 19.16
C ARG A 104 8.70 -10.39 18.06
N ILE A 105 9.85 -11.03 18.10
CA ILE A 105 10.82 -10.97 17.00
C ILE A 105 10.52 -12.11 16.05
N HIS A 106 10.09 -11.77 14.84
CA HIS A 106 9.90 -12.70 13.73
C HIS A 106 10.84 -12.26 12.60
N PRO A 107 12.07 -12.79 12.54
CA PRO A 107 13.00 -12.44 11.47
C PRO A 107 12.42 -12.81 10.10
N ILE A 108 12.83 -12.07 9.09
CA ILE A 108 12.49 -12.41 7.71
C ILE A 108 13.23 -13.69 7.30
N GLU A 109 12.46 -14.67 6.81
CA GLU A 109 13.02 -15.88 6.24
C GLU A 109 13.94 -15.55 5.06
N GLN A 110 15.13 -16.13 5.06
CA GLN A 110 16.16 -15.84 4.06
C GLN A 110 15.83 -16.51 2.72
N ALA A 111 15.94 -15.76 1.62
CA ALA A 111 15.92 -16.35 0.29
C ALA A 111 17.17 -17.21 0.07
N ALA A 112 16.99 -18.36 -0.56
CA ALA A 112 18.06 -19.28 -0.91
C ALA A 112 18.21 -19.41 -2.43
N GLY A 113 19.38 -19.88 -2.88
CA GLY A 113 19.66 -20.14 -4.28
C GLY A 113 20.36 -18.99 -5.00
N VAL A 114 20.05 -18.84 -6.29
CA VAL A 114 20.70 -17.88 -7.20
C VAL A 114 19.68 -16.88 -7.70
N LEU A 115 19.99 -15.59 -7.52
CA LEU A 115 19.30 -14.48 -8.15
C LEU A 115 20.18 -13.98 -9.30
N TYR A 116 19.76 -14.25 -10.52
CA TYR A 116 20.42 -13.70 -11.70
C TYR A 116 20.15 -12.20 -11.76
N THR A 117 21.18 -11.41 -12.04
CA THR A 117 21.05 -9.96 -12.16
C THR A 117 21.36 -9.56 -13.60
N TYR A 118 20.54 -8.68 -14.17
CA TYR A 118 20.66 -8.23 -15.55
C TYR A 118 20.58 -6.72 -15.65
N ASP A 119 21.56 -6.11 -16.30
CA ASP A 119 21.60 -4.66 -16.51
C ASP A 119 20.90 -4.31 -17.82
N LEU A 120 19.72 -3.69 -17.72
CA LEU A 120 18.93 -3.25 -18.87
C LEU A 120 19.21 -1.78 -19.23
N ARG A 121 20.02 -1.05 -18.44
CA ARG A 121 20.23 0.40 -18.59
C ARG A 121 20.89 0.78 -19.92
N TYR A 122 21.64 -0.12 -20.55
CA TYR A 122 22.22 0.13 -21.88
C TYR A 122 21.16 0.47 -22.94
N THR A 123 19.91 0.02 -22.75
CA THR A 123 18.79 0.33 -23.66
C THR A 123 18.46 1.81 -23.74
N ARG A 124 18.80 2.61 -22.70
CA ARG A 124 18.62 4.06 -22.69
C ARG A 124 19.44 4.78 -23.76
N ALA A 125 20.51 4.16 -24.26
CA ALA A 125 21.34 4.68 -25.34
C ALA A 125 20.93 4.19 -26.73
N LEU A 126 19.93 3.31 -26.82
CA LEU A 126 19.47 2.73 -28.08
C LEU A 126 18.35 3.58 -28.72
N PRO A 127 18.15 3.47 -30.04
CA PRO A 127 16.94 3.97 -30.68
C PRO A 127 15.68 3.38 -30.03
N ALA A 128 14.60 4.17 -29.97
CA ALA A 128 13.37 3.82 -29.25
C ALA A 128 12.84 2.41 -29.56
N TRP A 129 12.86 2.00 -30.82
CA TRP A 129 12.38 0.67 -31.23
C TRP A 129 13.24 -0.48 -30.65
N ARG A 130 14.56 -0.32 -30.57
CA ARG A 130 15.46 -1.31 -29.95
C ARG A 130 15.30 -1.29 -28.45
N ALA A 131 15.21 -0.11 -27.85
CA ALA A 131 14.99 0.03 -26.41
C ALA A 131 13.72 -0.70 -25.97
N PHE A 132 12.61 -0.48 -26.68
CA PHE A 132 11.34 -1.14 -26.45
C PHE A 132 11.44 -2.67 -26.63
N GLU A 133 12.02 -3.14 -27.74
CA GLU A 133 12.20 -4.57 -28.02
C GLU A 133 12.97 -5.30 -26.90
N HIS A 134 14.09 -4.72 -26.45
CA HIS A 134 14.90 -5.29 -25.37
C HIS A 134 14.19 -5.25 -24.01
N ALA A 135 13.55 -4.13 -23.66
CA ALA A 135 12.82 -3.99 -22.41
C ALA A 135 11.60 -4.92 -22.35
N HIS A 136 10.89 -5.10 -23.47
CA HIS A 136 9.69 -5.94 -23.54
C HIS A 136 10.04 -7.41 -23.32
N LEU A 137 11.09 -7.91 -23.99
CA LEU A 137 11.56 -9.27 -23.78
C LEU A 137 12.08 -9.47 -22.35
N ALA A 138 12.90 -8.54 -21.85
CA ALA A 138 13.47 -8.65 -20.51
C ALA A 138 12.40 -8.68 -19.41
N ALA A 139 11.39 -7.80 -19.47
CA ALA A 139 10.30 -7.77 -18.52
C ALA A 139 9.41 -9.03 -18.61
N ALA A 140 9.14 -9.53 -19.82
CA ALA A 140 8.38 -10.77 -20.00
C ALA A 140 9.12 -11.99 -19.46
N LEU A 141 10.41 -12.12 -19.78
CA LEU A 141 11.24 -13.18 -19.24
C LEU A 141 11.34 -13.09 -17.72
N GLN A 142 11.47 -11.89 -17.18
CA GLN A 142 11.45 -11.66 -15.73
C GLN A 142 10.16 -12.15 -15.09
N GLY A 143 9.00 -11.79 -15.64
CA GLY A 143 7.72 -12.25 -15.12
C GLY A 143 7.54 -13.77 -15.19
N ILE A 144 8.00 -14.41 -16.28
CA ILE A 144 7.98 -15.88 -16.42
C ILE A 144 8.91 -16.53 -15.39
N ALA A 145 10.16 -16.08 -15.31
CA ALA A 145 11.19 -16.66 -14.46
C ALA A 145 10.88 -16.49 -12.97
N ASN A 146 10.23 -15.38 -12.61
CA ASN A 146 9.91 -15.07 -11.23
C ASN A 146 8.53 -15.57 -10.80
N ARG A 147 7.81 -16.36 -11.61
CA ARG A 147 6.44 -16.78 -11.29
C ARG A 147 6.34 -17.57 -9.98
N ARG A 148 7.35 -18.40 -9.68
CA ARG A 148 7.34 -19.28 -8.50
C ARG A 148 8.36 -18.89 -7.43
N HIS A 149 9.48 -18.31 -7.82
CA HIS A 149 10.59 -17.94 -6.93
C HIS A 149 11.31 -16.70 -7.47
N PRO A 150 12.02 -15.91 -6.64
CA PRO A 150 12.77 -14.73 -7.11
C PRO A 150 14.08 -15.17 -7.80
N ARG A 151 14.10 -15.23 -9.13
CA ARG A 151 15.22 -15.78 -9.93
C ARG A 151 15.91 -14.75 -10.83
N LEU A 152 15.23 -13.69 -11.26
CA LEU A 152 15.76 -12.66 -12.16
C LEU A 152 15.47 -11.25 -11.63
N TYR A 153 16.53 -10.50 -11.34
CA TYR A 153 16.51 -9.10 -10.95
C TYR A 153 17.08 -8.23 -12.08
N VAL A 154 16.43 -7.11 -12.39
CA VAL A 154 16.76 -6.20 -13.48
C VAL A 154 17.13 -4.82 -12.93
N TYR A 155 18.23 -4.24 -13.41
CA TYR A 155 18.57 -2.84 -13.16
C TYR A 155 18.11 -1.98 -14.34
N PHE A 156 17.27 -0.97 -14.08
CA PHE A 156 16.76 -0.09 -15.12
C PHE A 156 16.28 1.28 -14.62
N VAL A 157 15.53 1.32 -13.52
CA VAL A 157 14.74 2.46 -13.08
C VAL A 157 15.62 3.49 -12.38
N GLN A 158 15.60 4.72 -12.88
CA GLN A 158 16.31 5.85 -12.31
C GLN A 158 15.31 6.79 -11.62
N SER A 159 15.59 7.18 -10.38
CA SER A 159 14.71 8.14 -9.69
C SER A 159 14.85 9.51 -10.35
N GLU A 160 13.71 10.15 -10.66
CA GLU A 160 13.67 11.56 -11.07
C GLU A 160 13.84 12.50 -9.86
N LEU A 161 13.75 11.97 -8.63
CA LEU A 161 13.76 12.74 -7.38
C LEU A 161 15.03 12.54 -6.54
N ALA A 162 15.89 11.60 -6.92
CA ALA A 162 17.15 11.30 -6.23
C ALA A 162 18.23 10.87 -7.23
N LYS A 163 19.50 11.06 -6.86
CA LYS A 163 20.64 10.68 -7.72
C LYS A 163 20.84 9.17 -7.82
N GLU A 164 20.36 8.41 -6.85
CA GLU A 164 20.57 6.96 -6.77
C GLU A 164 19.63 6.18 -7.70
N ASN A 165 20.12 5.08 -8.26
CA ASN A 165 19.29 4.15 -9.01
C ASN A 165 18.35 3.38 -8.06
N VAL A 166 17.08 3.25 -8.46
CA VAL A 166 16.04 2.71 -7.58
C VAL A 166 16.25 1.21 -7.34
N ASP A 167 16.62 0.47 -8.38
CA ASP A 167 16.81 -0.98 -8.29
C ASP A 167 18.05 -1.32 -7.45
N GLU A 168 19.15 -0.60 -7.63
CA GLU A 168 20.36 -0.77 -6.81
C GLU A 168 20.10 -0.45 -5.34
N TYR A 169 19.35 0.63 -5.06
CA TYR A 169 18.95 1.01 -3.71
C TYR A 169 18.19 -0.14 -3.03
N TRP A 170 17.12 -0.64 -3.65
CA TRP A 170 16.26 -1.65 -3.03
C TRP A 170 16.96 -3.00 -2.89
N LEU A 171 17.78 -3.40 -3.87
CA LEU A 171 18.60 -4.60 -3.74
C LEU A 171 19.57 -4.48 -2.58
N ARG A 172 20.24 -3.32 -2.42
CA ARG A 172 21.14 -3.07 -1.29
C ARG A 172 20.41 -3.15 0.04
N ARG A 173 19.22 -2.54 0.18
CA ARG A 173 18.41 -2.59 1.40
C ARG A 173 17.99 -4.01 1.78
N MET A 174 17.54 -4.81 0.82
CA MET A 174 17.12 -6.20 1.08
C MET A 174 18.30 -7.14 1.38
N ARG A 175 19.54 -6.72 1.11
CA ARG A 175 20.77 -7.48 1.38
C ARG A 175 21.50 -7.05 2.66
N GLU A 176 20.96 -6.09 3.41
CA GLU A 176 21.47 -5.73 4.74
C GLU A 176 21.47 -6.95 5.68
N PRO A 177 22.32 -6.98 6.72
CA PRO A 177 22.33 -8.08 7.69
C PRO A 177 20.95 -8.33 8.28
N GLY A 178 20.52 -9.60 8.29
CA GLY A 178 19.21 -10.05 8.75
C GLY A 178 18.06 -9.84 7.75
N CYS A 179 18.32 -9.25 6.58
CA CYS A 179 17.29 -8.99 5.57
C CYS A 179 17.21 -10.12 4.53
N TRP A 180 16.06 -10.21 3.86
CA TRP A 180 15.64 -11.30 2.98
C TRP A 180 16.70 -11.86 2.03
N LEU A 181 17.48 -11.00 1.39
CA LEU A 181 18.43 -11.36 0.34
C LEU A 181 19.88 -11.37 0.83
N GLU A 182 20.15 -11.27 2.15
CA GLU A 182 21.52 -11.28 2.69
C GLU A 182 22.31 -12.49 2.16
N LYS A 183 21.71 -13.68 2.19
CA LYS A 183 22.39 -14.95 1.87
C LYS A 183 22.23 -15.41 0.42
N ILE A 184 21.44 -14.73 -0.41
CA ILE A 184 21.23 -15.16 -1.80
C ILE A 184 22.49 -14.89 -2.65
N THR A 185 22.82 -15.81 -3.55
CA THR A 185 23.93 -15.63 -4.49
C THR A 185 23.48 -14.76 -5.66
N LEU A 186 24.12 -13.61 -5.86
CA LEU A 186 23.91 -12.80 -7.06
C LEU A 186 24.77 -13.32 -8.21
N LYS A 187 24.17 -13.53 -9.38
CA LYS A 187 24.90 -13.96 -10.59
C LYS A 187 24.62 -13.00 -11.75
N PRO A 188 25.54 -12.07 -12.07
CA PRO A 188 25.39 -11.18 -13.21
C PRO A 188 25.33 -11.96 -14.54
N VAL A 189 24.46 -11.52 -15.45
CA VAL A 189 24.32 -12.05 -16.81
C VAL A 189 24.68 -10.93 -17.79
N GLY A 190 25.62 -11.21 -18.70
CA GLY A 190 26.23 -10.18 -19.55
C GLY A 190 25.40 -9.77 -20.76
N ASP A 191 24.52 -10.65 -21.25
CA ASP A 191 23.75 -10.41 -22.48
C ASP A 191 22.39 -11.14 -22.48
N ILE A 192 21.49 -10.68 -23.33
CA ILE A 192 20.10 -11.15 -23.41
C ILE A 192 20.01 -12.58 -23.96
N GLU A 193 20.92 -12.99 -24.85
CA GLU A 193 21.04 -14.36 -25.35
C GLU A 193 21.34 -15.36 -24.24
N SER A 194 22.31 -15.03 -23.39
CA SER A 194 22.69 -15.80 -22.21
C SER A 194 21.54 -15.85 -21.21
N LEU A 195 20.82 -14.74 -21.05
CA LEU A 195 19.64 -14.68 -20.20
C LEU A 195 18.54 -15.65 -20.67
N VAL A 196 18.21 -15.63 -21.96
CA VAL A 196 17.26 -16.56 -22.58
C VAL A 196 17.71 -18.01 -22.40
N LYS A 197 19.00 -18.32 -22.58
CA LYS A 197 19.53 -19.68 -22.38
C LYS A 197 19.41 -20.17 -20.94
N ILE A 198 19.64 -19.31 -19.95
CA ILE A 198 19.54 -19.65 -18.52
C ILE A 198 18.12 -20.10 -18.15
N PHE A 199 17.11 -19.51 -18.79
CA PHE A 199 15.70 -19.73 -18.50
C PHE A 199 14.96 -20.51 -19.60
N ALA A 200 15.70 -21.19 -20.49
CA ALA A 200 15.13 -21.88 -21.66
C ALA A 200 14.00 -22.88 -21.28
N ASP A 201 14.14 -23.57 -20.16
CA ASP A 201 13.15 -24.56 -19.69
C ASP A 201 11.82 -23.94 -19.22
N GLU A 202 11.79 -22.63 -18.98
CA GLU A 202 10.58 -21.91 -18.58
C GLU A 202 9.87 -21.24 -19.77
N ILE A 203 10.51 -21.21 -20.94
CA ILE A 203 10.05 -20.54 -22.15
C ILE A 203 9.51 -21.57 -23.15
N ASN A 204 8.28 -21.38 -23.63
CA ASN A 204 7.66 -22.28 -24.61
C ASN A 204 7.93 -21.88 -26.08
N GLY A 205 8.47 -20.68 -26.30
CA GLY A 205 8.83 -20.14 -27.60
C GLY A 205 8.59 -18.63 -27.66
N VAL A 206 8.30 -18.14 -28.86
CA VAL A 206 8.11 -16.70 -29.15
C VAL A 206 6.69 -16.41 -29.62
N VAL A 207 6.17 -15.25 -29.21
CA VAL A 207 5.04 -14.58 -29.85
C VAL A 207 5.59 -13.39 -30.66
N LEU A 208 5.35 -13.41 -31.98
CA LEU A 208 5.64 -12.28 -32.84
C LEU A 208 4.48 -11.28 -32.76
N TRP A 209 4.80 -10.03 -32.45
CA TRP A 209 3.83 -8.93 -32.52
C TRP A 209 4.10 -8.02 -33.72
N ASP A 210 3.04 -7.33 -34.15
CA ASP A 210 2.96 -6.52 -35.35
C ASP A 210 3.23 -5.04 -35.04
N PRO A 211 4.37 -4.46 -35.49
CA PRO A 211 4.65 -3.05 -35.29
C PRO A 211 3.63 -2.11 -35.96
N ASP A 212 2.91 -2.57 -36.99
CA ASP A 212 1.88 -1.79 -37.69
C ASP A 212 0.53 -1.82 -36.96
N VAL A 213 0.38 -2.70 -35.95
CA VAL A 213 -0.79 -2.76 -35.06
C VAL A 213 -0.29 -2.73 -33.61
N PRO A 214 0.00 -1.54 -33.06
CA PRO A 214 0.71 -1.40 -31.80
C PRO A 214 0.15 -2.21 -30.62
N ALA A 215 -1.18 -2.32 -30.53
CA ALA A 215 -1.89 -3.10 -29.51
C ALA A 215 -1.47 -4.57 -29.43
N THR A 216 -0.93 -5.14 -30.53
CA THR A 216 -0.43 -6.52 -30.53
C THR A 216 0.78 -6.72 -29.61
N SER A 217 1.52 -5.67 -29.23
CA SER A 217 2.57 -5.78 -28.21
C SER A 217 1.99 -6.07 -26.83
N ASN A 218 0.83 -5.51 -26.48
CA ASN A 218 0.12 -5.82 -25.24
C ASN A 218 -0.53 -7.21 -25.29
N VAL A 219 -1.08 -7.60 -26.44
CA VAL A 219 -1.53 -8.99 -26.66
C VAL A 219 -0.38 -9.98 -26.50
N ALA A 220 0.82 -9.63 -26.94
CA ALA A 220 2.02 -10.43 -26.75
C ALA A 220 2.45 -10.53 -25.27
N SER A 221 2.31 -9.46 -24.47
CA SER A 221 2.48 -9.52 -23.00
C SER A 221 1.45 -10.46 -22.35
N THR A 222 0.21 -10.44 -22.82
CA THR A 222 -0.85 -11.37 -22.37
C THR A 222 -0.47 -12.82 -22.69
N ALA A 223 0.00 -13.09 -23.92
CA ALA A 223 0.48 -14.40 -24.33
C ALA A 223 1.74 -14.84 -23.56
N ALA A 224 2.63 -13.91 -23.18
CA ALA A 224 3.77 -14.20 -22.32
C ALA A 224 3.34 -14.73 -20.94
N GLY A 225 2.33 -14.12 -20.34
CA GLY A 225 1.72 -14.61 -19.10
C GLY A 225 1.02 -15.96 -19.28
N ALA A 226 0.15 -16.07 -20.27
CA ALA A 226 -0.73 -17.23 -20.48
C ALA A 226 0.03 -18.49 -20.94
N GLU A 227 0.97 -18.33 -21.87
CA GLU A 227 1.62 -19.43 -22.60
C GLU A 227 3.15 -19.49 -22.42
N ASN A 228 3.76 -18.63 -21.60
CA ASN A 228 5.22 -18.52 -21.42
C ASN A 228 5.97 -18.22 -22.73
N LEU A 229 5.42 -17.34 -23.55
CA LEU A 229 6.04 -16.91 -24.80
C LEU A 229 6.84 -15.62 -24.61
N LEU A 230 7.98 -15.50 -25.27
CA LEU A 230 8.73 -14.25 -25.30
C LEU A 230 8.17 -13.32 -26.38
N PRO A 231 7.83 -12.06 -26.06
CA PRO A 231 7.36 -11.11 -27.04
C PRO A 231 8.51 -10.51 -27.84
N ILE A 232 8.45 -10.60 -29.17
CA ILE A 232 9.45 -10.06 -30.08
C ILE A 232 8.75 -9.40 -31.27
N PRO A 233 9.11 -8.15 -31.66
CA PRO A 233 8.60 -7.57 -32.91
C PRO A 233 9.14 -8.33 -34.12
N LYS A 234 8.33 -8.49 -35.15
CA LYS A 234 8.84 -8.94 -36.45
C LYS A 234 9.62 -7.82 -37.12
N ASN A 235 10.92 -7.76 -36.84
CA ASN A 235 11.83 -6.76 -37.39
C ASN A 235 12.99 -7.46 -38.13
N PRO A 236 13.08 -7.35 -39.47
CA PRO A 236 14.14 -8.03 -40.22
C PRO A 236 15.51 -7.35 -40.08
N SER A 237 15.62 -6.21 -39.40
CA SER A 237 16.88 -5.48 -39.21
C SER A 237 17.97 -6.37 -38.63
N PRO A 238 19.21 -6.34 -39.14
CA PRO A 238 20.29 -7.26 -38.73
C PRO A 238 20.56 -7.35 -37.22
N ASP A 239 20.39 -6.23 -36.50
CA ASP A 239 20.68 -6.15 -35.06
C ASP A 239 19.46 -6.43 -34.14
N SER A 240 18.28 -6.71 -34.72
CA SER A 240 17.06 -6.98 -33.96
C SER A 240 17.16 -8.27 -33.14
N LEU A 241 16.37 -8.38 -32.07
CA LEU A 241 16.22 -9.65 -31.35
C LEU A 241 15.52 -10.70 -32.22
N TYR A 242 14.68 -10.29 -33.17
CA TYR A 242 14.15 -11.21 -34.19
C TYR A 242 15.27 -11.95 -34.94
N GLN A 243 16.25 -11.22 -35.48
CA GLN A 243 17.37 -11.86 -36.18
C GLN A 243 18.26 -12.66 -35.22
N ARG A 244 18.53 -12.14 -34.02
CA ARG A 244 19.45 -12.77 -33.07
C ARG A 244 18.89 -14.04 -32.41
N LEU A 245 17.62 -14.03 -32.04
CA LEU A 245 16.99 -15.09 -31.23
C LEU A 245 16.19 -16.10 -32.06
N ILE A 246 15.65 -15.70 -33.21
CA ILE A 246 14.78 -16.55 -34.04
C ILE A 246 15.51 -17.00 -35.30
N SER A 247 16.06 -16.07 -36.08
CA SER A 247 16.76 -16.41 -37.33
C SER A 247 18.23 -16.81 -37.11
N GLY A 248 18.74 -16.60 -35.89
CA GLY A 248 20.13 -16.83 -35.51
C GLY A 248 20.37 -18.19 -34.86
N LYS A 249 21.52 -18.33 -34.17
CA LYS A 249 21.97 -19.62 -33.58
C LYS A 249 21.09 -20.14 -32.44
N ILE A 250 20.33 -19.26 -31.76
CA ILE A 250 19.42 -19.69 -30.69
C ILE A 250 18.17 -20.36 -31.27
N ASN A 251 17.68 -19.87 -32.41
CA ASN A 251 16.58 -20.46 -33.17
C ASN A 251 15.34 -20.81 -32.31
N LEU A 252 14.84 -19.84 -31.54
CA LEU A 252 13.63 -20.02 -30.75
C LEU A 252 12.42 -20.27 -31.67
N PRO A 253 11.56 -21.25 -31.36
CA PRO A 253 10.39 -21.53 -32.17
C PRO A 253 9.35 -20.42 -32.03
N VAL A 254 8.87 -19.90 -33.16
CA VAL A 254 7.69 -19.04 -33.21
C VAL A 254 6.46 -19.91 -32.95
N ARG A 255 5.76 -19.68 -31.83
CA ARG A 255 4.54 -20.41 -31.45
C ARG A 255 3.27 -19.65 -31.80
N LEU A 256 3.37 -18.32 -31.89
CA LEU A 256 2.27 -17.44 -32.21
C LEU A 256 2.79 -16.30 -33.09
N ASP A 257 2.15 -16.07 -34.23
CA ASP A 257 2.42 -14.92 -35.10
C ASP A 257 1.17 -14.05 -35.19
N LEU A 258 1.28 -12.81 -34.68
CA LEU A 258 0.20 -11.80 -34.73
C LEU A 258 0.37 -10.86 -35.92
N CYS A 259 1.47 -10.95 -36.68
CA CYS A 259 1.72 -10.07 -37.81
C CYS A 259 0.71 -10.29 -38.93
N ASN A 260 0.12 -9.20 -39.42
CA ASN A 260 -0.95 -9.19 -40.43
C ASN A 260 -2.20 -9.99 -40.04
N LYS A 261 -2.33 -10.41 -38.77
CA LYS A 261 -3.47 -11.22 -38.31
C LYS A 261 -4.74 -10.37 -38.29
N PHE A 262 -4.66 -9.13 -37.81
CA PHE A 262 -5.83 -8.26 -37.65
C PHE A 262 -5.94 -7.28 -38.82
N THR A 263 -7.02 -7.40 -39.58
CA THR A 263 -7.25 -6.57 -40.78
C THR A 263 -8.24 -5.43 -40.56
N GLY A 264 -9.02 -5.47 -39.47
CA GLY A 264 -10.13 -4.54 -39.24
C GLY A 264 -11.30 -4.79 -40.21
N ARG A 265 -11.39 -5.98 -40.80
CA ARG A 265 -12.41 -6.37 -41.78
C ARG A 265 -12.83 -7.82 -41.58
N SER A 266 -14.01 -8.16 -42.12
CA SER A 266 -14.51 -9.54 -42.17
C SER A 266 -14.62 -10.19 -40.78
N MET A 267 -14.19 -11.44 -40.61
CA MET A 267 -14.17 -12.14 -39.32
C MET A 267 -12.83 -11.93 -38.62
N ILE A 268 -12.87 -11.75 -37.29
CA ILE A 268 -11.65 -11.75 -36.46
C ILE A 268 -11.10 -13.18 -36.46
N PRO A 269 -9.83 -13.41 -36.86
CA PRO A 269 -9.28 -14.75 -37.01
C PRO A 269 -9.43 -15.59 -35.74
N ASP A 270 -9.64 -16.89 -35.88
CA ASP A 270 -9.80 -17.85 -34.77
C ASP A 270 -10.97 -17.55 -33.81
N THR A 271 -11.90 -16.70 -34.21
CA THR A 271 -13.11 -16.39 -33.43
C THR A 271 -14.37 -16.49 -34.30
N ASN A 272 -15.53 -16.54 -33.63
CA ASN A 272 -16.84 -16.44 -34.29
C ASN A 272 -17.36 -14.99 -34.34
N ARG A 273 -16.48 -13.98 -34.20
CA ARG A 273 -16.87 -12.58 -34.19
C ARG A 273 -16.50 -11.88 -35.49
N THR A 274 -17.44 -11.10 -36.01
CA THR A 274 -17.16 -10.12 -37.06
C THR A 274 -16.27 -9.01 -36.49
N SER A 275 -15.35 -8.52 -37.33
CA SER A 275 -14.48 -7.39 -37.03
C SER A 275 -15.29 -6.17 -36.60
N THR A 276 -14.71 -5.44 -35.66
CA THR A 276 -15.21 -4.15 -35.19
C THR A 276 -14.97 -3.02 -36.18
N GLY A 277 -14.23 -3.24 -37.28
CA GLY A 277 -13.70 -2.18 -38.12
C GLY A 277 -12.37 -1.60 -37.61
N SER A 278 -11.85 -2.09 -36.49
CA SER A 278 -10.61 -1.64 -35.84
C SER A 278 -9.66 -2.81 -35.64
N LYS A 279 -8.43 -2.69 -36.16
CA LYS A 279 -7.39 -3.72 -35.94
C LYS A 279 -7.01 -3.83 -34.46
N LYS A 280 -7.00 -2.70 -33.76
CA LYS A 280 -6.72 -2.59 -32.33
C LYS A 280 -7.76 -3.34 -31.50
N CYS A 281 -9.04 -3.01 -31.67
CA CYS A 281 -10.14 -3.65 -30.97
C CYS A 281 -10.23 -5.15 -31.30
N ASP A 282 -10.04 -5.52 -32.57
CA ASP A 282 -10.04 -6.93 -32.99
C ASP A 282 -8.94 -7.75 -32.31
N ALA A 283 -7.76 -7.16 -32.11
CA ALA A 283 -6.65 -7.80 -31.40
C ALA A 283 -6.99 -8.09 -29.93
N TYR A 284 -7.64 -7.15 -29.23
CA TYR A 284 -8.07 -7.34 -27.86
C TYR A 284 -9.25 -8.31 -27.72
N ILE A 285 -10.20 -8.29 -28.65
CA ILE A 285 -11.27 -9.31 -28.71
C ILE A 285 -10.65 -10.69 -28.87
N TRP A 286 -9.72 -10.86 -29.82
CA TRP A 286 -9.04 -12.13 -30.02
C TRP A 286 -8.31 -12.59 -28.75
N ALA A 287 -7.59 -11.69 -28.07
CA ALA A 287 -6.91 -12.02 -26.81
C ALA A 287 -7.92 -12.42 -25.72
N MET A 288 -9.05 -11.71 -25.61
CA MET A 288 -10.11 -12.03 -24.65
C MET A 288 -10.72 -13.41 -24.93
N GLU A 289 -11.07 -13.71 -26.17
CA GLU A 289 -11.61 -15.03 -26.58
C GLU A 289 -10.60 -16.15 -26.35
N LYS A 290 -9.32 -15.93 -26.70
CA LYS A 290 -8.28 -16.95 -26.61
C LYS A 290 -7.80 -17.20 -25.18
N TYR A 291 -7.66 -16.16 -24.36
CA TYR A 291 -6.97 -16.24 -23.08
C TYR A 291 -7.85 -16.00 -21.87
N LEU A 292 -8.68 -14.96 -21.89
CA LEU A 292 -9.49 -14.59 -20.73
C LEU A 292 -10.66 -15.57 -20.56
N LYS A 293 -11.45 -15.77 -21.62
CA LYS A 293 -12.63 -16.65 -21.62
C LYS A 293 -12.30 -18.13 -21.43
N THR A 294 -11.10 -18.55 -21.83
CA THR A 294 -10.61 -19.93 -21.68
C THR A 294 -9.97 -20.21 -20.32
N GLY A 295 -9.79 -19.17 -19.49
CA GLY A 295 -9.14 -19.30 -18.17
C GLY A 295 -7.61 -19.44 -18.21
N LEU A 296 -6.97 -19.19 -19.37
CA LEU A 296 -5.51 -19.16 -19.46
C LEU A 296 -4.90 -17.89 -18.84
N CYS A 297 -5.65 -16.78 -18.87
CA CYS A 297 -5.35 -15.55 -18.15
C CYS A 297 -6.07 -15.50 -16.81
N ASN A 298 -5.44 -14.85 -15.83
CA ASN A 298 -6.06 -14.55 -14.55
C ASN A 298 -6.95 -13.30 -14.70
N PRO A 299 -8.28 -13.39 -14.48
CA PRO A 299 -9.18 -12.26 -14.67
C PRO A 299 -9.01 -11.14 -13.65
N LEU A 300 -8.28 -11.37 -12.56
CA LEU A 300 -8.10 -10.43 -11.45
C LEU A 300 -6.86 -9.53 -11.58
N TYR A 301 -6.04 -9.73 -12.62
CA TYR A 301 -4.82 -8.96 -12.83
C TYR A 301 -4.83 -8.38 -14.24
N GLN A 302 -4.76 -7.07 -14.35
CA GLN A 302 -4.72 -6.39 -15.64
C GLN A 302 -3.65 -5.30 -15.68
N GLY A 303 -3.00 -5.15 -16.83
CA GLY A 303 -2.02 -4.10 -17.07
C GLY A 303 -2.56 -3.08 -18.07
N TYR A 304 -2.83 -1.86 -17.61
CA TYR A 304 -3.15 -0.70 -18.43
C TYR A 304 -1.86 0.07 -18.75
N TYR A 305 -1.12 -0.40 -19.75
CA TYR A 305 0.18 0.16 -20.11
C TYR A 305 0.22 0.55 -21.58
N ILE A 306 0.93 1.63 -21.88
CA ILE A 306 1.11 2.08 -23.26
C ILE A 306 1.76 0.97 -24.11
N ASP A 307 1.16 0.70 -25.25
CA ASP A 307 1.68 -0.28 -26.20
C ASP A 307 2.88 0.25 -27.02
N SER A 308 3.30 -0.50 -28.03
CA SER A 308 4.42 -0.12 -28.91
C SER A 308 4.24 1.19 -29.68
N PHE A 309 3.08 1.87 -29.60
CA PHE A 309 2.88 3.21 -30.14
C PHE A 309 3.86 4.22 -29.55
N TRP A 310 4.32 4.00 -28.31
CA TRP A 310 5.38 4.80 -27.66
C TRP A 310 6.61 5.00 -28.56
N ILE A 311 6.96 3.98 -29.37
CA ILE A 311 8.12 4.02 -30.28
C ILE A 311 8.03 5.18 -31.29
N LYS A 312 6.81 5.58 -31.69
CA LYS A 312 6.61 6.65 -32.69
C LYS A 312 7.10 8.00 -32.20
N ASN A 313 6.91 8.29 -30.90
CA ASN A 313 7.31 9.56 -30.32
C ASN A 313 7.53 9.43 -28.79
N PRO A 314 8.73 9.04 -28.33
CA PRO A 314 9.01 8.85 -26.91
C PRO A 314 9.26 10.18 -26.16
N ALA A 315 9.55 11.27 -26.87
CA ALA A 315 10.01 12.54 -26.30
C ALA A 315 9.04 13.19 -25.28
N PRO A 316 7.71 13.15 -25.45
CA PRO A 316 6.77 13.77 -24.50
C PRO A 316 6.83 13.20 -23.08
N GLY A 317 7.32 11.98 -22.91
CA GLY A 317 7.45 11.35 -21.60
C GLY A 317 8.67 11.76 -20.79
N HIS A 318 9.54 12.62 -21.33
CA HIS A 318 10.81 13.11 -20.74
C HIS A 318 11.89 12.05 -20.45
N ASP A 319 11.56 10.86 -19.96
CA ASP A 319 12.47 9.74 -19.70
C ASP A 319 11.98 8.47 -20.42
N PHE A 320 12.93 7.66 -20.90
CA PHE A 320 12.67 6.40 -21.59
C PHE A 320 11.95 5.38 -20.70
N GLN A 321 12.10 5.45 -19.38
CA GLN A 321 11.44 4.55 -18.46
C GLN A 321 9.91 4.67 -18.47
N ASN A 322 9.37 5.80 -18.94
CA ASN A 322 7.93 6.04 -19.07
C ASN A 322 7.27 5.24 -20.22
N HIS A 323 8.00 4.35 -20.91
CA HIS A 323 7.36 3.27 -21.68
C HIS A 323 6.70 2.22 -20.78
N THR A 324 7.00 2.18 -19.49
CA THR A 324 6.37 1.34 -18.45
C THR A 324 6.48 -0.18 -18.58
N LEU A 325 7.07 -0.73 -19.66
CA LEU A 325 7.31 -2.17 -19.83
C LEU A 325 7.92 -2.89 -18.63
N THR A 326 8.76 -2.26 -17.81
CA THR A 326 9.32 -2.94 -16.63
C THR A 326 8.25 -3.38 -15.63
N ASN A 327 7.09 -2.71 -15.61
CA ASN A 327 5.96 -3.10 -14.77
C ASN A 327 5.31 -4.42 -15.21
N HIS A 328 5.52 -4.83 -16.47
CA HIS A 328 4.88 -6.01 -17.03
C HIS A 328 5.32 -7.29 -16.31
N ASP A 329 6.50 -7.30 -15.68
CA ASP A 329 7.04 -8.46 -14.99
C ASP A 329 6.05 -9.03 -13.97
N TYR A 330 5.45 -8.17 -13.15
CA TYR A 330 4.47 -8.57 -12.14
C TYR A 330 3.17 -9.10 -12.74
N PHE A 331 2.62 -8.41 -13.74
CA PHE A 331 1.36 -8.85 -14.34
C PHE A 331 1.55 -10.13 -15.18
N ILE A 332 2.70 -10.31 -15.84
CA ILE A 332 3.06 -11.55 -16.55
C ILE A 332 3.26 -12.71 -15.58
N SER A 333 3.87 -12.48 -14.40
CA SER A 333 4.01 -13.51 -13.38
C SER A 333 2.64 -14.02 -12.91
N HIS A 334 1.64 -13.13 -12.84
CA HIS A 334 0.24 -13.44 -12.49
C HIS A 334 -0.65 -13.87 -13.67
N LYS A 335 -0.09 -14.01 -14.88
CA LYS A 335 -0.84 -14.30 -16.12
C LYS A 335 -1.95 -13.27 -16.42
N GLY A 336 -1.68 -12.00 -16.13
CA GLY A 336 -2.63 -10.91 -16.30
C GLY A 336 -2.94 -10.58 -17.77
N PHE A 337 -4.04 -9.84 -17.96
CA PHE A 337 -4.51 -9.37 -19.26
C PHE A 337 -4.09 -7.93 -19.52
N PHE A 338 -3.43 -7.65 -20.64
CA PHE A 338 -2.89 -6.31 -20.94
C PHE A 338 -3.72 -5.59 -21.99
N TRP A 339 -3.94 -4.29 -21.79
CA TRP A 339 -4.70 -3.45 -22.70
C TRP A 339 -4.25 -1.99 -22.67
N ASP A 340 -4.58 -1.27 -23.74
CA ASP A 340 -4.37 0.16 -23.90
C ASP A 340 -5.55 0.70 -24.73
N LEU A 341 -6.61 1.14 -24.05
CA LEU A 341 -7.90 1.50 -24.68
C LEU A 341 -8.37 2.85 -24.14
N SER A 342 -8.88 3.70 -25.03
CA SER A 342 -9.50 4.96 -24.67
C SER A 342 -10.79 4.75 -23.86
N VAL A 343 -10.97 5.57 -22.84
CA VAL A 343 -12.19 5.61 -21.99
C VAL A 343 -13.28 6.51 -22.57
N TRP A 344 -13.02 7.18 -23.68
CA TRP A 344 -13.94 8.15 -24.27
C TRP A 344 -14.74 7.53 -25.42
N ALA A 345 -16.07 7.58 -25.30
CA ALA A 345 -16.99 7.07 -26.32
C ALA A 345 -17.22 8.06 -27.48
N ASP A 346 -16.87 9.33 -27.28
CA ASP A 346 -17.21 10.44 -28.18
C ASP A 346 -16.05 10.88 -29.09
N GLU A 347 -14.90 10.22 -29.02
CA GLU A 347 -13.73 10.44 -29.90
C GLU A 347 -13.05 9.14 -30.33
N THR A 348 -12.28 9.24 -31.42
CA THR A 348 -11.36 8.20 -31.89
C THR A 348 -9.95 8.50 -31.37
N PRO A 349 -9.19 7.49 -30.93
CA PRO A 349 -7.85 7.70 -30.43
C PRO A 349 -6.82 7.91 -31.55
N ILE A 350 -5.68 8.51 -31.20
CA ILE A 350 -4.58 8.82 -32.14
C ILE A 350 -3.89 7.57 -32.73
N ASP A 351 -3.95 6.44 -32.03
CA ASP A 351 -3.27 5.20 -32.40
C ASP A 351 -4.10 4.28 -33.30
N ASP A 352 -5.40 4.55 -33.44
CA ASP A 352 -6.29 3.94 -34.44
C ASP A 352 -7.40 4.94 -34.85
N PRO A 353 -7.06 6.00 -35.58
CA PRO A 353 -7.97 7.13 -35.85
C PRO A 353 -9.12 6.79 -36.82
N CYS A 354 -9.04 5.65 -37.49
CA CYS A 354 -10.05 5.18 -38.44
C CYS A 354 -11.07 4.22 -37.79
N GLN A 355 -10.93 3.89 -36.50
CA GLN A 355 -11.88 3.02 -35.82
C GLN A 355 -13.28 3.65 -35.78
N PRO A 356 -14.36 2.84 -35.74
CA PRO A 356 -15.69 3.37 -35.45
C PRO A 356 -15.73 4.04 -34.07
N LEU A 357 -16.52 5.11 -33.96
CA LEU A 357 -16.60 5.94 -32.76
C LEU A 357 -16.95 5.13 -31.50
N GLY A 358 -16.15 5.29 -30.45
CA GLY A 358 -16.32 4.63 -29.16
C GLY A 358 -16.02 3.12 -29.15
N SER A 359 -15.31 2.58 -30.14
CA SER A 359 -14.95 1.15 -30.15
C SER A 359 -14.04 0.78 -28.97
N ASP A 360 -12.99 1.55 -28.71
CA ASP A 360 -12.09 1.33 -27.55
C ASP A 360 -12.87 1.23 -26.23
N PHE A 361 -13.75 2.20 -25.96
CA PHE A 361 -14.58 2.26 -24.75
C PHE A 361 -15.48 1.03 -24.60
N LYS A 362 -16.12 0.58 -25.68
CA LYS A 362 -16.97 -0.61 -25.68
C LYS A 362 -16.16 -1.87 -25.38
N ILE A 363 -15.01 -2.03 -26.02
CA ILE A 363 -14.17 -3.23 -25.81
C ILE A 363 -13.56 -3.26 -24.41
N LEU A 364 -13.20 -2.11 -23.85
CA LEU A 364 -12.78 -2.02 -22.45
C LEU A 364 -13.88 -2.52 -21.50
N GLN A 365 -15.14 -2.10 -21.72
CA GLN A 365 -16.27 -2.60 -20.95
C GLN A 365 -16.47 -4.10 -21.11
N GLU A 366 -16.35 -4.65 -22.32
CA GLU A 366 -16.46 -6.10 -22.55
C GLU A 366 -15.39 -6.89 -21.79
N ILE A 367 -14.13 -6.43 -21.79
CA ILE A 367 -13.03 -7.05 -21.04
C ILE A 367 -13.31 -7.02 -19.54
N LEU A 368 -13.70 -5.86 -19.00
CA LEU A 368 -13.99 -5.69 -17.57
C LEU A 368 -15.21 -6.50 -17.14
N ALA A 369 -16.27 -6.52 -17.96
CA ALA A 369 -17.47 -7.32 -17.72
C ALA A 369 -17.15 -8.82 -17.69
N GLU A 370 -16.29 -9.28 -18.60
CA GLU A 370 -15.86 -10.69 -18.63
C GLU A 370 -15.03 -11.05 -17.41
N SER A 371 -14.08 -10.20 -16.99
CA SER A 371 -13.35 -10.39 -15.72
C SER A 371 -14.28 -10.40 -14.50
N LEU A 372 -15.27 -9.51 -14.47
CA LEU A 372 -16.27 -9.45 -13.40
C LEU A 372 -17.12 -10.73 -13.36
N ARG A 373 -17.54 -11.24 -14.52
CA ARG A 373 -18.28 -12.50 -14.68
C ARG A 373 -17.45 -13.68 -14.20
N LEU A 374 -16.18 -13.78 -14.62
CA LEU A 374 -15.27 -14.86 -14.27
C LEU A 374 -14.91 -14.86 -12.76
N SER A 375 -14.88 -13.69 -12.12
CA SER A 375 -14.70 -13.58 -10.66
C SER A 375 -15.98 -13.83 -9.84
N ASN A 376 -17.12 -14.05 -10.51
CA ASN A 376 -18.44 -14.13 -9.89
C ASN A 376 -18.77 -12.93 -9.00
N HIS A 377 -18.23 -11.75 -9.31
CA HIS A 377 -18.36 -10.53 -8.49
C HIS A 377 -17.79 -10.66 -7.05
N ARG A 378 -16.86 -11.59 -6.79
CA ARG A 378 -16.35 -11.90 -5.43
C ARG A 378 -14.94 -11.39 -5.14
N ALA A 379 -14.31 -10.72 -6.07
CA ALA A 379 -12.98 -10.15 -5.89
C ALA A 379 -12.84 -8.85 -6.67
N PHE A 380 -11.90 -8.00 -6.24
CA PHE A 380 -11.51 -6.84 -7.00
C PHE A 380 -10.46 -7.21 -8.06
N ILE A 381 -10.55 -6.57 -9.22
CA ILE A 381 -9.54 -6.62 -10.27
C ILE A 381 -8.46 -5.60 -9.90
N HIS A 382 -7.21 -6.07 -9.82
CA HIS A 382 -6.03 -5.22 -9.69
C HIS A 382 -5.60 -4.75 -11.08
N VAL A 383 -5.80 -3.46 -11.35
CA VAL A 383 -5.31 -2.81 -12.57
C VAL A 383 -4.04 -2.02 -12.24
N GLY A 384 -2.88 -2.41 -12.75
CA GLY A 384 -1.68 -1.57 -12.70
C GLY A 384 -1.54 -0.74 -13.96
N GLY A 385 -0.84 0.38 -13.84
CA GLY A 385 -0.68 1.32 -14.94
C GLY A 385 -1.63 2.50 -14.83
N PHE A 386 -1.68 3.32 -15.89
CA PHE A 386 -2.39 4.58 -15.82
C PHE A 386 -2.67 5.18 -17.20
N THR A 387 -3.48 6.24 -17.22
CA THR A 387 -3.70 7.03 -18.44
C THR A 387 -2.35 7.51 -18.98
N PRO A 388 -1.97 7.20 -20.23
CA PRO A 388 -0.69 7.57 -20.81
C PRO A 388 -0.69 9.05 -21.22
N TRP A 389 -0.77 9.97 -20.25
CA TRP A 389 -1.05 11.39 -20.42
C TRP A 389 -0.26 12.04 -21.56
N ALA A 390 1.05 11.83 -21.60
CA ALA A 390 1.93 12.45 -22.60
C ALA A 390 1.84 11.84 -24.01
N PHE A 391 1.18 10.69 -24.17
CA PHE A 391 1.29 9.87 -25.38
C PHE A 391 -0.03 9.56 -26.07
N LYS A 392 -1.13 9.32 -25.32
CA LYS A 392 -2.45 9.00 -25.89
C LYS A 392 -3.60 9.57 -25.06
N TYR A 393 -4.76 9.73 -25.71
CA TYR A 393 -6.10 9.97 -25.15
C TYR A 393 -6.31 11.28 -24.38
N THR A 394 -5.31 12.15 -24.28
CA THR A 394 -5.46 13.45 -23.63
C THR A 394 -5.17 14.60 -24.59
N ASP A 395 -5.55 15.81 -24.17
CA ASP A 395 -5.26 17.08 -24.82
C ASP A 395 -3.79 17.53 -24.70
N SER A 396 -2.94 16.74 -24.03
CA SER A 396 -1.50 16.98 -23.99
C SER A 396 -0.94 17.02 -25.41
N LYS A 397 0.02 17.92 -25.63
CA LYS A 397 0.59 18.16 -26.96
C LYS A 397 1.15 16.87 -27.56
N GLY A 398 0.51 16.36 -28.61
CA GLY A 398 0.91 15.15 -29.32
C GLY A 398 0.22 13.86 -28.85
N ALA A 399 -0.59 13.89 -27.78
CA ALA A 399 -1.35 12.74 -27.28
C ALA A 399 -2.69 12.53 -28.01
N GLY A 400 -3.19 13.56 -28.71
CA GLY A 400 -4.25 13.45 -29.72
C GLY A 400 -5.68 13.20 -29.20
N GLY A 401 -5.94 13.38 -27.91
CA GLY A 401 -7.30 13.44 -27.35
C GLY A 401 -7.81 14.87 -27.20
N ARG A 402 -9.10 15.02 -26.86
CA ARG A 402 -9.72 16.33 -26.60
C ARG A 402 -9.87 16.67 -25.12
N ARG A 403 -9.59 15.70 -24.23
CA ARG A 403 -9.89 15.76 -22.80
C ARG A 403 -8.63 15.95 -21.97
N GLY A 404 -8.76 16.64 -20.84
CA GLY A 404 -7.64 16.85 -19.93
C GLY A 404 -7.07 15.54 -19.37
N GLY A 405 -5.80 15.54 -18.96
CA GLY A 405 -5.18 14.39 -18.29
C GLY A 405 -5.94 13.94 -17.04
N VAL A 406 -6.25 14.89 -16.15
CA VAL A 406 -7.03 14.65 -14.91
C VAL A 406 -8.48 14.24 -15.24
N GLU A 407 -9.10 14.85 -16.25
CA GLU A 407 -10.45 14.47 -16.69
C GLU A 407 -10.49 13.00 -17.16
N THR A 408 -9.46 12.58 -17.91
CA THR A 408 -9.32 11.21 -18.43
C THR A 408 -8.98 10.21 -17.34
N GLU A 409 -8.13 10.58 -16.38
CA GLU A 409 -7.91 9.79 -15.16
C GLU A 409 -9.23 9.52 -14.45
N TRP A 410 -10.00 10.58 -14.15
CA TRP A 410 -11.23 10.44 -13.38
C TRP A 410 -12.28 9.61 -14.09
N GLU A 411 -12.35 9.69 -15.43
CA GLU A 411 -13.21 8.81 -16.22
C GLU A 411 -12.73 7.36 -16.17
N THR A 412 -11.42 7.13 -16.27
CA THR A 412 -10.82 5.79 -16.14
C THR A 412 -11.20 5.15 -14.82
N VAL A 413 -10.97 5.84 -13.70
CA VAL A 413 -11.29 5.31 -12.37
C VAL A 413 -12.80 5.10 -12.20
N ARG A 414 -13.63 5.99 -12.75
CA ARG A 414 -15.10 5.85 -12.71
C ARG A 414 -15.57 4.57 -13.41
N ILE A 415 -14.99 4.26 -14.58
CA ILE A 415 -15.30 3.03 -15.32
C ILE A 415 -14.80 1.81 -14.56
N LEU A 416 -13.51 1.78 -14.16
CA LEU A 416 -12.92 0.67 -13.43
C LEU A 416 -13.72 0.33 -12.15
N SER A 417 -14.06 1.34 -11.37
CA SER A 417 -14.82 1.18 -10.12
C SER A 417 -16.20 0.54 -10.36
N ALA A 418 -16.84 0.81 -11.50
CA ALA A 418 -18.12 0.18 -11.85
C ALA A 418 -18.00 -1.35 -12.04
N TYR A 419 -16.81 -1.88 -12.33
CA TYR A 419 -16.55 -3.29 -12.60
C TYR A 419 -15.78 -4.01 -11.49
N ASN A 420 -15.83 -3.52 -10.24
CA ASN A 420 -15.01 -4.02 -9.12
C ASN A 420 -13.51 -3.97 -9.45
N ALA A 421 -13.02 -2.94 -10.12
CA ALA A 421 -11.59 -2.74 -10.34
C ALA A 421 -11.10 -1.52 -9.57
N TYR A 422 -9.92 -1.65 -8.95
CA TYR A 422 -9.15 -0.52 -8.44
C TYR A 422 -7.91 -0.33 -9.30
N ILE A 423 -7.40 0.89 -9.36
CA ILE A 423 -6.16 1.20 -10.06
C ILE A 423 -5.00 1.38 -9.07
N ASP A 424 -3.87 0.77 -9.39
CA ASP A 424 -2.54 1.05 -8.86
C ASP A 424 -1.87 2.00 -9.85
N ALA A 425 -2.05 3.31 -9.57
CA ALA A 425 -2.01 4.39 -10.54
C ALA A 425 -0.59 4.82 -10.92
N ASP A 426 0.12 4.01 -11.72
CA ASP A 426 1.49 4.30 -12.17
C ASP A 426 1.54 5.48 -13.17
N ALA A 427 1.19 6.68 -12.71
CA ALA A 427 1.12 7.91 -13.50
C ALA A 427 2.50 8.39 -13.95
N LEU A 428 2.51 9.19 -15.02
CA LEU A 428 3.70 9.70 -15.70
C LEU A 428 4.77 10.27 -14.72
N HIS A 429 6.04 10.22 -15.12
CA HIS A 429 7.26 10.56 -14.35
C HIS A 429 7.77 9.42 -13.48
N LEU A 430 6.95 8.97 -12.52
CA LEU A 430 7.35 7.91 -11.57
C LEU A 430 6.67 6.57 -11.88
N SER A 431 6.27 6.38 -13.14
CA SER A 431 5.45 5.26 -13.62
C SER A 431 6.19 3.92 -13.75
N ALA A 432 7.52 3.94 -13.77
CA ALA A 432 8.33 2.74 -13.97
C ALA A 432 8.61 2.03 -12.65
N LEU A 433 8.17 0.77 -12.52
CA LEU A 433 8.61 -0.15 -11.48
C LEU A 433 9.21 -1.38 -12.16
N ALA A 434 10.43 -1.76 -11.78
CA ALA A 434 11.01 -3.05 -12.11
C ALA A 434 10.99 -3.95 -10.88
N ASN A 435 11.14 -5.26 -11.09
CA ASN A 435 11.34 -6.25 -10.03
C ASN A 435 10.14 -6.50 -9.12
N ALA A 436 8.94 -6.03 -9.44
CA ALA A 436 7.75 -6.34 -8.66
C ALA A 436 7.44 -7.85 -8.64
N SER A 437 7.79 -8.58 -9.71
CA SER A 437 7.75 -10.05 -9.75
C SER A 437 8.77 -10.73 -8.82
N VAL A 438 9.85 -10.04 -8.42
CA VAL A 438 10.76 -10.46 -7.35
C VAL A 438 10.15 -10.12 -6.00
N PHE A 439 9.76 -8.87 -5.80
CA PHE A 439 9.31 -8.36 -4.49
C PHE A 439 8.10 -9.09 -3.93
N GLN A 440 7.21 -9.63 -4.77
CA GLN A 440 6.11 -10.50 -4.33
C GLN A 440 6.57 -11.74 -3.53
N HIS A 441 7.85 -12.14 -3.58
CA HIS A 441 8.34 -13.28 -2.81
C HIS A 441 8.89 -12.91 -1.44
N LEU A 442 9.01 -11.61 -1.12
CA LEU A 442 9.42 -11.16 0.21
C LEU A 442 8.32 -11.52 1.22
N PRO A 443 8.58 -12.40 2.20
CA PRO A 443 7.59 -12.70 3.22
C PRO A 443 7.36 -11.46 4.08
N LEU A 444 6.09 -11.13 4.33
CA LEU A 444 5.70 -10.11 5.30
C LEU A 444 4.98 -10.80 6.46
N PRO A 445 5.20 -10.35 7.71
CA PRO A 445 4.33 -10.66 8.83
C PRO A 445 2.84 -10.56 8.47
N SER A 446 2.02 -11.42 9.07
CA SER A 446 0.57 -11.37 8.95
C SER A 446 -0.01 -10.06 9.50
N ARG A 447 0.72 -9.41 10.42
CA ARG A 447 0.29 -8.19 11.10
C ARG A 447 1.46 -7.30 11.50
N TYR A 448 1.24 -6.01 11.36
CA TYR A 448 2.03 -4.94 11.95
C TYR A 448 1.11 -4.05 12.80
N ALA A 449 1.61 -3.57 13.93
CA ALA A 449 0.88 -2.65 14.80
C ALA A 449 1.24 -1.20 14.48
N GLN A 450 0.34 -0.23 14.60
CA GLN A 450 0.72 1.20 14.63
C GLN A 450 1.24 1.61 16.02
N PRO A 451 1.98 2.73 16.15
CA PRO A 451 2.29 3.32 17.45
C PRO A 451 1.03 3.52 18.32
N LEU A 452 1.21 3.58 19.64
CA LEU A 452 0.10 3.80 20.57
C LEU A 452 -0.54 5.18 20.31
N PRO A 453 -1.88 5.28 20.13
CA PRO A 453 -2.57 6.58 20.02
C PRO A 453 -2.39 7.42 21.30
N PRO A 454 -2.77 8.71 21.30
CA PRO A 454 -2.68 9.53 22.51
C PRO A 454 -3.77 9.14 23.52
N MET A 455 -3.38 9.07 24.78
CA MET A 455 -4.32 8.87 25.89
C MET A 455 -4.82 10.20 26.46
N GLU A 456 -6.00 10.17 27.07
CA GLU A 456 -6.64 11.36 27.66
C GLU A 456 -5.70 12.13 28.59
N GLU A 457 -5.02 11.41 29.49
CA GLU A 457 -4.10 11.98 30.46
C GLU A 457 -2.91 12.70 29.79
N GLU A 458 -2.40 12.15 28.68
CA GLU A 458 -1.32 12.78 27.89
C GLU A 458 -1.82 14.10 27.25
N LEU A 459 -3.03 14.10 26.70
CA LEU A 459 -3.61 15.30 26.09
C LEU A 459 -3.97 16.39 27.11
N ARG A 460 -4.44 16.01 28.31
CA ARG A 460 -4.68 16.95 29.43
C ARG A 460 -3.38 17.62 29.87
N ARG A 461 -2.31 16.83 30.07
CA ARG A 461 -0.98 17.38 30.43
C ARG A 461 -0.44 18.34 29.38
N GLN A 462 -0.70 18.08 28.10
CA GLN A 462 -0.29 18.95 27.00
C GLN A 462 -1.18 20.21 26.86
N GLY A 463 -2.20 20.39 27.70
CA GLY A 463 -3.14 21.51 27.60
C GLY A 463 -3.98 21.47 26.31
N LEU A 464 -4.17 20.27 25.74
CA LEU A 464 -4.97 20.07 24.54
C LEU A 464 -6.43 19.76 24.85
N LEU A 465 -6.75 19.47 26.11
CA LEU A 465 -8.10 19.34 26.63
C LEU A 465 -8.34 20.41 27.70
N ASP A 466 -9.55 20.96 27.73
CA ASP A 466 -10.00 21.87 28.77
C ASP A 466 -10.45 21.13 30.04
N GLU A 467 -10.84 21.88 31.07
CA GLU A 467 -11.33 21.33 32.34
C GLU A 467 -12.53 20.40 32.18
N LYS A 468 -13.35 20.62 31.14
CA LYS A 468 -14.53 19.80 30.81
C LYS A 468 -14.19 18.58 29.96
N GLY A 469 -12.93 18.43 29.53
CA GLY A 469 -12.48 17.35 28.66
C GLY A 469 -12.76 17.58 27.18
N ALA A 470 -13.17 18.78 26.77
CA ALA A 470 -13.30 19.14 25.36
C ALA A 470 -11.94 19.62 24.80
N PRO A 471 -11.70 19.52 23.49
CA PRO A 471 -10.48 20.06 22.88
C PRO A 471 -10.34 21.56 23.15
N ALA A 472 -9.13 21.98 23.53
CA ALA A 472 -8.82 23.39 23.76
C ALA A 472 -9.07 24.24 22.50
N ALA A 473 -9.29 25.55 22.71
CA ALA A 473 -9.47 26.53 21.62
C ALA A 473 -8.15 26.79 20.87
N LYS A 474 -7.81 25.89 19.94
CA LYS A 474 -6.57 25.85 19.17
C LYS A 474 -6.84 25.47 17.71
N THR A 475 -5.87 25.74 16.84
CA THR A 475 -5.90 25.27 15.45
C THR A 475 -5.15 23.96 15.32
N TYR A 476 -5.87 22.84 15.24
CA TYR A 476 -5.31 21.51 15.01
C TYR A 476 -5.11 21.30 13.51
N LEU A 477 -3.90 20.93 13.12
CA LEU A 477 -3.48 20.77 11.73
C LEU A 477 -2.95 19.35 11.49
N LEU A 478 -3.50 18.67 10.50
CA LEU A 478 -2.99 17.41 9.97
C LEU A 478 -2.41 17.65 8.57
N HIS A 479 -1.15 17.26 8.38
CA HIS A 479 -0.54 17.18 7.05
C HIS A 479 -0.82 15.79 6.46
N TYR A 480 -1.52 15.74 5.34
CA TYR A 480 -1.58 14.55 4.50
C TYR A 480 -0.29 14.51 3.66
N VAL A 481 0.59 13.55 3.97
CA VAL A 481 1.89 13.37 3.34
C VAL A 481 1.74 12.27 2.29
N GLY A 482 1.50 12.63 1.03
CA GLY A 482 0.94 11.65 0.09
C GLY A 482 1.29 11.81 -1.37
N ASP A 483 0.35 11.30 -2.17
CA ASP A 483 0.47 10.84 -3.56
C ASP A 483 1.27 9.52 -3.66
N TYR A 484 0.96 8.60 -2.73
CA TYR A 484 1.49 7.23 -2.69
C TYR A 484 0.36 6.20 -2.85
N ASP A 485 -0.50 6.44 -3.84
CA ASP A 485 -1.58 5.57 -4.29
C ASP A 485 -1.12 4.59 -5.39
N ALA A 486 0.14 4.69 -5.80
CA ALA A 486 0.79 3.79 -6.75
C ALA A 486 2.09 3.15 -6.23
N ALA A 487 2.31 1.89 -6.57
CA ALA A 487 3.49 1.12 -6.18
C ALA A 487 4.74 1.71 -6.82
N ALA A 488 4.71 2.10 -8.10
CA ALA A 488 5.84 2.73 -8.74
C ALA A 488 6.20 4.05 -8.05
N TRP A 489 5.22 4.92 -7.76
CA TRP A 489 5.46 6.18 -7.07
C TRP A 489 6.04 5.98 -5.66
N THR A 490 5.49 5.04 -4.90
CA THR A 490 5.99 4.66 -3.56
C THR A 490 7.47 4.26 -3.65
N VAL A 491 7.80 3.33 -4.53
CA VAL A 491 9.16 2.77 -4.66
C VAL A 491 10.17 3.79 -5.21
N ASN A 492 9.74 4.70 -6.09
CA ASN A 492 10.60 5.71 -6.73
C ASN A 492 10.82 6.99 -5.93
N SER A 493 9.90 7.31 -5.00
CA SER A 493 9.92 8.61 -4.31
C SER A 493 10.13 8.52 -2.80
N LEU A 494 9.62 7.49 -2.13
CA LEU A 494 9.65 7.46 -0.67
C LEU A 494 11.00 7.07 -0.13
N PHE A 495 11.81 6.29 -0.84
CA PHE A 495 13.07 5.80 -0.30
C PHE A 495 14.02 6.93 0.15
N SER A 496 14.12 8.00 -0.64
CA SER A 496 14.98 9.15 -0.32
C SER A 496 14.42 9.99 0.83
N ARG A 497 13.10 10.08 0.97
CA ARG A 497 12.42 10.77 2.08
C ARG A 497 12.46 9.96 3.37
N TRP A 498 12.38 8.64 3.24
CA TRP A 498 12.44 7.71 4.36
C TRP A 498 13.83 7.67 4.98
N ASP A 499 14.88 7.82 4.18
CA ASP A 499 16.26 7.86 4.69
C ASP A 499 16.74 9.26 5.10
N ALA A 500 15.88 10.26 5.00
CA ALA A 500 16.24 11.62 5.37
C ALA A 500 16.70 11.68 6.83
N PRO A 501 17.83 12.35 7.12
CA PRO A 501 18.38 12.43 8.48
C PRO A 501 17.44 13.14 9.46
N GLU A 502 16.53 13.97 8.95
CA GLU A 502 15.49 14.65 9.73
C GLU A 502 14.30 13.76 10.08
N ARG A 503 14.19 12.53 9.54
CA ARG A 503 13.07 11.62 9.85
C ARG A 503 13.04 11.30 11.34
N GLY A 504 11.84 11.31 11.92
CA GLY A 504 11.62 11.18 13.35
C GLY A 504 11.66 12.51 14.12
N SER A 505 11.93 13.65 13.46
CA SER A 505 11.82 14.99 14.08
C SER A 505 10.40 15.55 14.10
N LEU A 506 9.53 15.06 13.22
CA LEU A 506 8.13 15.47 13.10
C LEU A 506 7.23 14.24 13.07
N LYS A 507 6.02 14.40 13.61
CA LYS A 507 4.91 13.48 13.39
C LYS A 507 4.50 13.53 11.92
N MET A 508 4.57 12.38 11.25
CA MET A 508 4.24 12.24 9.84
C MET A 508 3.14 11.21 9.67
N SER A 509 2.06 11.59 9.00
CA SER A 509 0.99 10.68 8.57
C SER A 509 1.20 10.35 7.09
N TRP A 510 2.01 9.31 6.84
CA TRP A 510 2.38 8.82 5.52
C TRP A 510 1.16 8.17 4.86
N ALA A 511 0.62 8.79 3.81
CA ALA A 511 -0.57 8.35 3.11
C ALA A 511 -0.24 7.36 2.00
N VAL A 512 0.14 6.13 2.39
CA VAL A 512 0.53 5.05 1.48
C VAL A 512 -0.59 4.04 1.38
N ASN A 513 -1.08 3.74 0.19
CA ASN A 513 -2.12 2.74 0.03
C ASN A 513 -1.61 1.33 0.42
N PRO A 514 -2.30 0.61 1.33
CA PRO A 514 -1.74 -0.61 1.91
C PRO A 514 -1.78 -1.83 0.95
N ASN A 515 -2.63 -1.81 -0.08
CA ASN A 515 -2.64 -2.83 -1.15
C ASN A 515 -1.39 -2.77 -2.04
N LEU A 516 -0.66 -1.64 -2.05
CA LEU A 516 0.59 -1.54 -2.79
C LEU A 516 1.65 -2.52 -2.30
N SER A 517 1.47 -3.09 -1.10
CA SER A 517 2.24 -4.23 -0.61
C SER A 517 2.12 -5.49 -1.48
N GLU A 518 1.31 -5.52 -2.55
CA GLU A 518 1.38 -6.58 -3.54
C GLU A 518 2.56 -6.43 -4.51
N ARG A 519 2.95 -5.20 -4.85
CA ARG A 519 4.04 -4.88 -5.80
C ARG A 519 5.27 -4.24 -5.14
N ALA A 520 5.10 -3.59 -3.98
CA ALA A 520 6.11 -2.81 -3.27
C ALA A 520 6.46 -3.39 -1.87
N ARG A 521 6.43 -4.72 -1.69
CA ARG A 521 6.67 -5.40 -0.40
C ARG A 521 7.93 -4.91 0.32
N GLN A 522 9.01 -4.68 -0.43
CA GLN A 522 10.29 -4.22 0.08
C GLN A 522 10.19 -2.86 0.80
N PHE A 523 9.33 -1.96 0.33
CA PHE A 523 9.10 -0.69 1.03
C PHE A 523 8.37 -0.94 2.35
N PHE A 524 7.30 -1.74 2.37
CA PHE A 524 6.56 -2.02 3.59
C PHE A 524 7.41 -2.73 4.65
N GLU A 525 8.20 -3.74 4.26
CA GLU A 525 9.16 -4.38 5.17
C GLU A 525 10.12 -3.34 5.75
N TYR A 526 10.80 -2.58 4.88
CA TYR A 526 11.81 -1.62 5.30
C TYR A 526 11.23 -0.54 6.21
N ALA A 527 10.07 -0.02 5.84
CA ALA A 527 9.41 1.06 6.56
C ALA A 527 8.97 0.59 7.95
N TYR A 528 8.33 -0.57 8.08
CA TYR A 528 7.93 -1.09 9.40
C TYR A 528 9.12 -1.56 10.25
N ARG A 529 10.20 -2.05 9.63
CA ARG A 529 11.43 -2.43 10.31
C ARG A 529 12.17 -1.22 10.89
N THR A 530 12.12 -0.08 10.23
CA THR A 530 12.95 1.11 10.55
C THR A 530 12.17 2.34 11.00
N ARG A 531 10.84 2.26 11.14
CA ARG A 531 10.00 3.35 11.63
C ARG A 531 10.38 3.81 13.04
N THR A 532 10.06 5.06 13.30
CA THR A 532 10.05 5.68 14.64
C THR A 532 8.61 5.75 15.16
N ALA A 533 8.40 6.17 16.41
CA ALA A 533 7.04 6.40 16.90
C ALA A 533 6.36 7.62 16.25
N GLN A 534 7.12 8.42 15.49
CA GLN A 534 6.60 9.57 14.74
C GLN A 534 6.09 9.21 13.34
N ASP A 535 6.37 7.99 12.87
CA ASP A 535 5.92 7.50 11.57
C ASP A 535 4.58 6.76 11.74
N VAL A 536 3.50 7.42 11.34
CA VAL A 536 2.15 6.83 11.31
C VAL A 536 1.75 6.64 9.85
N PHE A 537 1.12 5.52 9.53
CA PHE A 537 0.61 5.28 8.18
C PHE A 537 -0.91 5.39 8.12
N ILE A 538 -1.39 6.05 7.08
CA ILE A 538 -2.80 6.16 6.71
C ILE A 538 -2.94 5.74 5.25
N SER A 539 -4.14 5.40 4.77
CA SER A 539 -4.31 5.18 3.33
C SER A 539 -4.38 6.50 2.57
N GLY A 540 -4.02 6.47 1.29
CA GLY A 540 -4.38 7.50 0.32
C GLY A 540 -5.70 7.18 -0.38
N ASP A 541 -5.75 7.46 -1.69
CA ASP A 541 -6.90 7.33 -2.58
C ASP A 541 -7.31 5.88 -2.86
N SER A 542 -8.53 5.41 -2.60
CA SER A 542 -9.49 5.88 -1.61
C SER A 542 -9.72 4.75 -0.59
N GLY A 543 -8.61 4.21 -0.07
CA GLY A 543 -8.59 3.02 0.78
C GLY A 543 -7.44 2.08 0.43
N ALA A 544 -7.72 0.78 0.29
CA ALA A 544 -6.75 -0.19 -0.22
C ALA A 544 -6.78 -0.26 -1.76
N GLY A 545 -6.60 0.89 -2.41
CA GLY A 545 -6.59 1.06 -3.87
C GLY A 545 -7.45 2.24 -4.32
N TYR A 546 -7.13 2.78 -5.49
CA TYR A 546 -7.84 3.95 -6.03
C TYR A 546 -9.12 3.52 -6.75
N VAL A 547 -10.25 3.92 -6.16
CA VAL A 547 -11.63 3.78 -6.66
C VAL A 547 -12.38 5.09 -6.51
N ASN A 548 -13.40 5.32 -7.34
CA ASN A 548 -14.44 6.31 -7.09
C ASN A 548 -15.52 5.66 -6.23
N VAL A 549 -15.55 5.99 -4.94
CA VAL A 549 -16.33 5.26 -3.93
C VAL A 549 -17.83 5.20 -4.20
N THR A 550 -18.39 6.22 -4.85
CA THR A 550 -19.83 6.21 -5.21
C THR A 550 -20.14 5.16 -6.27
N GLN A 551 -19.18 4.83 -7.14
CA GLN A 551 -19.33 3.80 -8.19
C GLN A 551 -19.26 2.36 -7.68
N LEU A 552 -19.10 2.17 -6.38
CA LEU A 552 -19.27 0.87 -5.72
C LEU A 552 -20.74 0.62 -5.31
N LEU A 553 -21.62 1.61 -5.45
CA LEU A 553 -23.04 1.55 -5.08
C LEU A 553 -23.95 1.76 -6.30
N PRO A 554 -25.12 1.10 -6.39
CA PRO A 554 -26.06 1.31 -7.49
C PRO A 554 -26.62 2.74 -7.55
N PRO A 555 -26.89 3.29 -8.74
CA PRO A 555 -26.61 2.71 -10.06
C PRO A 555 -25.10 2.76 -10.41
N ARG A 556 -24.56 1.63 -10.87
CA ARG A 556 -23.13 1.49 -11.23
C ARG A 556 -22.96 1.59 -12.73
N GLU A 557 -22.91 2.80 -13.27
CA GLU A 557 -22.79 3.00 -14.72
C GLU A 557 -21.32 2.89 -15.18
N PRO A 558 -20.97 2.18 -16.26
CA PRO A 558 -21.85 1.55 -17.24
C PRO A 558 -22.14 0.06 -16.97
N SER A 559 -21.68 -0.52 -15.87
CA SER A 559 -21.72 -1.97 -15.66
C SER A 559 -23.10 -2.52 -15.28
N GLY A 560 -23.94 -1.71 -14.64
CA GLY A 560 -25.17 -2.17 -13.99
C GLY A 560 -24.95 -3.21 -12.88
N ALA A 561 -23.71 -3.36 -12.40
CA ALA A 561 -23.37 -4.40 -11.42
C ALA A 561 -24.08 -4.18 -10.06
N PRO A 562 -24.27 -5.25 -9.27
CA PRO A 562 -24.74 -5.11 -7.88
C PRO A 562 -23.80 -4.26 -7.01
N ALA A 563 -24.25 -3.82 -5.85
CA ALA A 563 -23.38 -3.13 -4.88
C ALA A 563 -22.14 -3.96 -4.53
N ALA A 564 -21.00 -3.28 -4.38
CA ALA A 564 -19.71 -3.88 -4.01
C ALA A 564 -19.18 -3.38 -2.66
N ASP A 565 -20.03 -2.73 -1.86
CA ASP A 565 -19.70 -2.19 -0.54
C ASP A 565 -19.18 -3.25 0.43
N ALA A 566 -19.86 -4.39 0.55
CA ALA A 566 -19.43 -5.49 1.41
C ALA A 566 -18.09 -6.10 0.94
N LEU A 567 -17.90 -6.20 -0.38
CA LEU A 567 -16.66 -6.69 -0.97
C LEU A 567 -15.51 -5.71 -0.71
N TRP A 568 -15.75 -4.41 -0.88
CA TRP A 568 -14.77 -3.36 -0.64
C TRP A 568 -14.38 -3.27 0.83
N GLN A 569 -15.35 -3.41 1.74
CA GLN A 569 -15.10 -3.52 3.17
C GLN A 569 -14.19 -4.70 3.51
N SER A 570 -14.43 -5.88 2.90
CA SER A 570 -13.58 -7.06 3.12
C SER A 570 -12.17 -6.85 2.59
N HIS A 571 -12.05 -6.33 1.37
CA HIS A 571 -10.78 -6.01 0.71
C HIS A 571 -9.95 -5.02 1.54
N CYS A 572 -10.53 -3.88 1.92
CA CYS A 572 -9.83 -2.88 2.73
C CYS A 572 -9.50 -3.42 4.13
N ARG A 573 -10.43 -4.13 4.78
CA ARG A 573 -10.20 -4.67 6.13
C ARG A 573 -8.98 -5.58 6.17
N TYR A 574 -8.78 -6.45 5.17
CA TYR A 574 -7.60 -7.30 5.09
C TYR A 574 -6.30 -6.48 5.18
N TYR A 575 -6.15 -5.48 4.31
CA TYR A 575 -4.94 -4.65 4.28
C TYR A 575 -4.79 -3.75 5.50
N TYR A 576 -5.89 -3.15 5.98
CA TYR A 576 -5.87 -2.27 7.14
C TYR A 576 -5.50 -3.04 8.40
N GLN A 577 -6.02 -4.25 8.57
CA GLN A 577 -5.66 -5.12 9.68
C GLN A 577 -4.22 -5.63 9.58
N LYS A 578 -3.71 -5.89 8.38
CA LYS A 578 -2.31 -6.30 8.17
C LYS A 578 -1.32 -5.21 8.57
N PHE A 579 -1.62 -3.94 8.30
CA PHE A 579 -0.70 -2.82 8.57
C PHE A 579 -1.13 -1.93 9.76
N GLY A 580 -2.21 -2.28 10.45
CA GLY A 580 -2.75 -1.52 11.58
C GLY A 580 -3.35 -0.16 11.20
N TYR A 581 -3.78 0.04 9.96
CA TYR A 581 -4.37 1.30 9.52
C TYR A 581 -5.76 1.47 10.12
N ASN A 582 -6.15 2.71 10.40
CA ASN A 582 -7.49 3.04 10.88
C ASN A 582 -8.04 4.35 10.32
N PHE A 583 -7.36 4.96 9.36
CA PHE A 583 -7.68 6.29 8.81
C PHE A 583 -7.51 6.27 7.29
N THR A 584 -8.52 6.77 6.57
CA THR A 584 -8.51 6.90 5.11
C THR A 584 -8.29 8.37 4.77
N GLY A 585 -7.09 8.67 4.29
CA GLY A 585 -6.55 10.02 4.22
C GLY A 585 -7.13 10.87 3.10
N PHE A 586 -7.71 10.26 2.07
CA PHE A 586 -8.26 10.99 0.93
C PHE A 586 -9.31 10.14 0.20
N LEU A 587 -10.49 10.73 -0.03
CA LEU A 587 -11.59 10.20 -0.83
C LEU A 587 -11.81 11.12 -2.02
N ILE A 588 -11.41 10.64 -3.18
CA ILE A 588 -11.62 11.25 -4.48
C ILE A 588 -12.78 10.52 -5.18
N ASN A 589 -13.60 11.27 -5.92
CA ASN A 589 -14.76 10.70 -6.59
C ASN A 589 -14.88 11.13 -8.05
N GLY A 590 -14.10 12.12 -8.49
CA GLY A 590 -13.94 12.50 -9.89
C GLY A 590 -15.26 12.62 -10.66
N ARG A 591 -15.35 11.92 -11.79
CA ARG A 591 -16.57 11.91 -12.63
C ARG A 591 -17.73 11.10 -12.06
N ALA A 592 -17.60 10.47 -10.89
CA ALA A 592 -18.73 9.90 -10.15
C ALA A 592 -19.53 10.96 -9.35
N GLY A 593 -19.11 12.23 -9.38
CA GLY A 593 -19.84 13.36 -8.80
C GLY A 593 -19.65 13.50 -7.30
N THR A 594 -20.67 13.98 -6.59
CA THR A 594 -20.62 14.17 -5.14
C THR A 594 -20.58 12.82 -4.40
N ILE A 595 -19.69 12.70 -3.42
CA ILE A 595 -19.63 11.57 -2.48
C ILE A 595 -20.96 11.51 -1.73
N THR A 596 -21.51 10.31 -1.53
CA THR A 596 -22.79 10.13 -0.83
C THR A 596 -22.60 9.71 0.64
N PRO A 597 -23.61 9.93 1.51
CA PRO A 597 -23.59 9.41 2.86
C PRO A 597 -23.38 7.88 2.92
N ASN A 598 -24.00 7.13 2.00
CA ASN A 598 -23.85 5.68 1.93
C ASN A 598 -22.43 5.28 1.53
N SER A 599 -21.80 5.99 0.59
CA SER A 599 -20.40 5.70 0.23
C SER A 599 -19.43 5.97 1.38
N VAL A 600 -19.69 6.98 2.22
CA VAL A 600 -18.89 7.20 3.42
C VAL A 600 -19.14 6.14 4.49
N ARG A 601 -20.39 5.70 4.68
CA ARG A 601 -20.72 4.62 5.63
C ARG A 601 -19.97 3.32 5.32
N MET A 602 -19.58 3.06 4.08
CA MET A 602 -18.79 1.87 3.72
C MET A 602 -17.47 1.75 4.49
N PHE A 603 -16.92 2.87 4.98
CA PHE A 603 -15.62 2.90 5.67
C PHE A 603 -15.71 2.65 7.18
N LEU A 604 -16.90 2.71 7.78
CA LEU A 604 -17.11 2.50 9.22
C LEU A 604 -16.39 1.26 9.78
N PRO A 605 -16.45 0.08 9.13
CA PRO A 605 -15.92 -1.14 9.74
C PRO A 605 -14.39 -1.25 9.78
N PHE A 606 -13.65 -0.35 9.13
CA PHE A 606 -12.19 -0.45 9.03
C PHE A 606 -11.44 0.90 9.15
N SER A 607 -12.12 2.03 9.00
CA SER A 607 -11.53 3.38 9.02
C SER A 607 -12.06 4.23 10.19
N ARG A 608 -12.19 3.65 11.38
CA ARG A 608 -12.84 4.31 12.54
C ARG A 608 -12.14 5.61 12.99
N GLY A 609 -10.88 5.79 12.65
CA GLY A 609 -10.11 7.02 12.84
C GLY A 609 -10.61 8.18 11.98
N GLY A 610 -11.26 7.88 10.85
CA GLY A 610 -11.97 8.83 10.03
C GLY A 610 -11.70 8.66 8.54
N VAL A 611 -12.42 9.45 7.75
CA VAL A 611 -12.26 9.55 6.30
C VAL A 611 -12.22 11.01 5.88
N VAL A 612 -11.43 11.35 4.87
CA VAL A 612 -11.29 12.72 4.38
C VAL A 612 -11.86 12.85 2.98
N GLN A 613 -12.91 13.65 2.81
CA GLN A 613 -13.48 13.96 1.49
C GLN A 613 -12.67 15.06 0.81
N GLN A 614 -12.46 14.95 -0.50
CA GLN A 614 -12.00 16.09 -1.29
C GLN A 614 -13.08 17.20 -1.34
N MET A 615 -12.66 18.46 -1.22
CA MET A 615 -13.52 19.66 -1.22
C MET A 615 -14.34 19.89 -2.51
N GLU A 616 -14.08 19.14 -3.56
CA GLU A 616 -14.88 19.24 -4.79
C GLU A 616 -16.06 18.26 -4.79
N PHE A 617 -16.05 17.29 -3.87
CA PHE A 617 -16.95 16.15 -3.87
C PHE A 617 -17.63 15.90 -2.52
N GLU A 618 -17.43 16.71 -1.49
CA GLU A 618 -18.07 16.53 -0.19
C GLU A 618 -19.58 16.74 -0.26
N TYR A 619 -20.33 15.95 0.53
CA TYR A 619 -21.76 16.22 0.73
C TYR A 619 -22.07 17.02 2.00
N ALA A 620 -21.11 17.10 2.92
CA ALA A 620 -21.30 17.74 4.21
C ALA A 620 -19.95 18.21 4.77
N PRO A 621 -19.95 19.30 5.58
CA PRO A 621 -18.78 19.73 6.32
C PRO A 621 -18.39 18.71 7.38
N LEU A 622 -17.33 18.99 8.15
CA LEU A 622 -16.87 18.14 9.25
C LEU A 622 -18.01 17.69 10.18
N HIS A 623 -18.24 16.37 10.26
CA HIS A 623 -19.29 15.77 11.09
C HIS A 623 -18.91 14.34 11.53
N LEU A 624 -19.78 13.70 12.32
CA LEU A 624 -19.67 12.29 12.66
C LEU A 624 -20.67 11.47 11.85
N VAL A 625 -20.20 10.36 11.28
CA VAL A 625 -21.06 9.23 10.91
C VAL A 625 -20.92 8.21 12.02
N GLU A 626 -21.97 8.07 12.82
CA GLU A 626 -21.94 7.36 14.10
C GLU A 626 -20.84 7.93 15.01
N ASN A 627 -19.70 7.24 15.15
CA ASN A 627 -18.57 7.69 15.95
C ASN A 627 -17.29 7.92 15.10
N MET A 628 -17.39 7.76 13.77
CA MET A 628 -16.30 7.98 12.83
C MET A 628 -16.32 9.43 12.32
N PRO A 629 -15.23 10.20 12.50
CA PRO A 629 -15.09 11.53 11.92
C PRO A 629 -15.05 11.49 10.39
N VAL A 630 -15.78 12.41 9.77
CA VAL A 630 -15.76 12.64 8.33
C VAL A 630 -15.27 14.05 8.10
N TYR A 631 -14.11 14.18 7.47
CA TYR A 631 -13.43 15.44 7.23
C TYR A 631 -13.66 15.95 5.81
N VAL A 632 -13.34 17.21 5.59
CA VAL A 632 -13.19 17.81 4.26
C VAL A 632 -11.77 18.34 4.16
N MET A 633 -11.03 17.89 3.15
CA MET A 633 -9.69 18.37 2.85
C MET A 633 -9.75 19.87 2.52
N CYS A 634 -8.84 20.68 3.05
CA CYS A 634 -8.88 22.11 2.81
C CYS A 634 -8.49 22.44 1.37
N GLU A 635 -7.22 22.23 1.03
CA GLU A 635 -6.65 22.47 -0.30
C GLU A 635 -5.34 21.68 -0.46
N ASP A 636 -4.85 21.62 -1.70
CA ASP A 636 -3.48 21.24 -2.01
C ASP A 636 -2.51 22.40 -1.74
N LEU A 637 -1.38 22.04 -1.13
CA LEU A 637 -0.26 22.95 -0.89
C LEU A 637 0.71 22.93 -2.07
N SER A 638 1.24 24.11 -2.38
CA SER A 638 2.09 24.34 -3.56
C SER A 638 3.52 23.82 -3.37
N GLY A 639 3.97 23.64 -2.13
CA GLY A 639 5.38 23.41 -1.79
C GLY A 639 6.17 24.69 -1.56
N ASN A 640 5.52 25.85 -1.58
CA ASN A 640 6.11 27.13 -1.21
C ASN A 640 5.63 27.52 0.19
N THR A 641 6.51 27.41 1.18
CA THR A 641 6.13 27.58 2.60
C THR A 641 5.49 28.92 2.91
N ALA A 642 5.87 30.01 2.25
CA ALA A 642 5.24 31.32 2.47
C ALA A 642 3.80 31.37 1.92
N LYS A 643 3.59 30.90 0.68
CA LYS A 643 2.24 30.82 0.09
C LYS A 643 1.34 29.86 0.86
N ASP A 644 1.90 28.72 1.25
CA ASP A 644 1.18 27.66 1.94
C ASP A 644 0.81 28.09 3.37
N ALA A 645 1.68 28.83 4.07
CA ALA A 645 1.36 29.42 5.36
C ALA A 645 0.17 30.39 5.27
N VAL A 646 0.15 31.27 4.26
CA VAL A 646 -0.98 32.19 4.02
C VAL A 646 -2.29 31.43 3.81
N LYS A 647 -2.28 30.35 3.00
CA LYS A 647 -3.46 29.50 2.79
C LYS A 647 -3.96 28.89 4.09
N ILE A 648 -3.06 28.37 4.93
CA ILE A 648 -3.41 27.76 6.21
C ILE A 648 -3.94 28.81 7.19
N HIS A 649 -3.31 29.99 7.27
CA HIS A 649 -3.77 31.10 8.10
C HIS A 649 -5.19 31.56 7.72
N ALA A 650 -5.52 31.58 6.43
CA ALA A 650 -6.84 31.98 5.96
C ALA A 650 -7.98 31.04 6.42
N ARG A 651 -7.67 29.79 6.79
CA ARG A 651 -8.65 28.81 7.29
C ARG A 651 -8.67 28.70 8.83
N ALA A 652 -7.72 29.33 9.52
CA ALA A 652 -7.58 29.30 10.96
C ALA A 652 -8.24 30.52 11.62
N LYS A 653 -8.57 30.43 12.91
CA LYS A 653 -9.19 31.54 13.66
C LYS A 653 -8.79 31.52 15.14
N ALA A 654 -8.27 32.63 15.63
CA ALA A 654 -7.85 32.78 17.01
C ALA A 654 -9.04 32.63 17.97
N GLY A 655 -8.81 31.98 19.11
CA GLY A 655 -9.85 31.73 20.12
C GLY A 655 -10.90 30.68 19.73
N GLU A 656 -10.77 30.02 18.58
CA GLU A 656 -11.67 28.95 18.15
C GLU A 656 -10.95 27.62 17.99
N THR A 657 -11.66 26.53 18.26
CA THR A 657 -11.19 25.17 17.93
C THR A 657 -11.41 24.90 16.44
N ARG A 658 -10.33 24.72 15.67
CA ARG A 658 -10.36 24.41 14.24
C ARG A 658 -9.60 23.10 13.95
N PHE A 659 -10.13 22.31 13.03
CA PHE A 659 -9.52 21.07 12.54
C PHE A 659 -9.29 21.21 11.04
N LEU A 660 -8.03 21.32 10.63
CA LEU A 660 -7.63 21.57 9.25
C LEU A 660 -6.78 20.42 8.73
N ILE A 661 -7.05 20.00 7.50
CA ILE A 661 -6.28 18.97 6.79
C ILE A 661 -5.83 19.55 5.46
N PHE A 662 -4.54 19.48 5.16
CA PHE A 662 -3.98 19.92 3.88
C PHE A 662 -3.15 18.80 3.25
N ARG A 663 -3.24 18.66 1.92
CA ARG A 663 -2.45 17.68 1.16
C ARG A 663 -1.21 18.32 0.59
N SER A 664 -0.10 17.59 0.68
CA SER A 664 1.19 17.95 0.12
C SER A 664 1.73 16.79 -0.72
N VAL A 665 1.82 17.01 -2.03
CA VAL A 665 2.30 16.02 -3.00
C VAL A 665 3.82 15.92 -2.91
N LEU A 666 4.31 14.73 -2.53
CA LEU A 666 5.73 14.37 -2.55
C LEU A 666 6.67 15.42 -1.91
N LYS A 667 6.28 16.10 -0.83
CA LYS A 667 7.18 17.05 -0.15
C LYS A 667 8.14 16.35 0.81
N ASP A 668 9.30 16.96 1.03
CA ASP A 668 10.33 16.45 1.94
C ASP A 668 10.11 16.94 3.38
N ILE A 669 10.80 16.32 4.33
CA ILE A 669 10.69 16.68 5.76
C ILE A 669 11.13 18.13 6.03
N PRO A 670 12.22 18.66 5.42
CA PRO A 670 12.61 20.06 5.56
C PRO A 670 11.49 21.06 5.19
N TYR A 671 10.70 20.78 4.14
CA TYR A 671 9.54 21.59 3.79
C TYR A 671 8.54 21.68 4.95
N TYR A 672 8.15 20.55 5.54
CA TYR A 672 7.19 20.54 6.66
C TYR A 672 7.74 21.22 7.91
N GLN A 673 9.03 21.04 8.21
CA GLN A 673 9.69 21.74 9.32
C GLN A 673 9.63 23.26 9.13
N ALA A 674 9.99 23.73 7.94
CA ALA A 674 9.98 25.15 7.61
C ALA A 674 8.56 25.73 7.61
N LEU A 675 7.58 24.99 7.09
CA LEU A 675 6.17 25.39 7.12
C LEU A 675 5.65 25.49 8.55
N ASN A 676 5.84 24.45 9.37
CA ASN A 676 5.35 24.43 10.75
C ASN A 676 5.96 25.55 11.59
N ARG A 677 7.27 25.81 11.42
CA ARG A 677 7.95 26.92 12.08
C ARG A 677 7.30 28.26 11.69
N ARG A 678 7.13 28.48 10.38
CA ARG A 678 6.52 29.70 9.85
C ARG A 678 5.11 29.93 10.39
N LEU A 679 4.28 28.89 10.43
CA LEU A 679 2.91 28.99 10.97
C LEU A 679 2.89 29.49 12.43
N ILE A 680 3.81 29.00 13.26
CA ILE A 680 3.90 29.37 14.67
C ILE A 680 4.48 30.78 14.85
N GLU A 681 5.49 31.13 14.07
CA GLU A 681 6.18 32.44 14.17
C GLU A 681 5.35 33.59 13.61
N GLU A 682 4.66 33.41 12.47
CA GLU A 682 3.90 34.48 11.82
C GLU A 682 2.59 34.80 12.54
N ARG A 683 1.94 33.78 13.13
CA ARG A 683 0.63 33.91 13.78
C ARG A 683 0.55 33.09 15.08
N PRO A 684 1.33 33.46 16.12
CA PRO A 684 1.32 32.77 17.41
C PRO A 684 -0.07 32.79 18.09
N ASP A 685 -0.90 33.80 17.77
CA ASP A 685 -2.28 33.93 18.26
C ASP A 685 -3.22 32.79 17.81
N LEU A 686 -2.90 32.11 16.70
CA LEU A 686 -3.71 31.01 16.15
C LEU A 686 -3.48 29.67 16.87
N ASN A 687 -2.46 29.58 17.73
CA ASN A 687 -2.15 28.40 18.56
C ASN A 687 -2.17 27.09 17.77
N TYR A 688 -1.31 26.97 16.77
CA TYR A 688 -1.21 25.76 15.95
C TYR A 688 -0.76 24.53 16.76
N VAL A 689 -1.44 23.41 16.56
CA VAL A 689 -1.07 22.09 17.07
C VAL A 689 -0.94 21.15 15.88
N ILE A 690 0.28 20.69 15.61
CA ILE A 690 0.55 19.75 14.52
C ILE A 690 0.24 18.34 15.01
N CYS A 691 -0.69 17.66 14.34
CA CYS A 691 -1.20 16.36 14.74
C CYS A 691 -0.71 15.25 13.80
N ASP A 692 -0.56 14.05 14.35
CA ASP A 692 -0.72 12.81 13.57
C ASP A 692 -2.22 12.49 13.42
N ALA A 693 -2.56 11.56 12.53
CA ALA A 693 -3.94 11.18 12.25
C ALA A 693 -4.70 10.67 13.48
N ALA A 694 -4.02 9.97 14.41
CA ALA A 694 -4.65 9.45 15.63
C ALA A 694 -5.04 10.59 16.59
N MET A 695 -4.12 11.49 16.90
CA MET A 695 -4.40 12.67 17.73
C MET A 695 -5.50 13.54 17.14
N PHE A 696 -5.43 13.77 15.82
CA PHE A 696 -6.42 14.55 15.09
C PHE A 696 -7.81 13.91 15.21
N SER A 697 -7.90 12.59 15.03
CA SER A 697 -9.13 11.81 15.17
C SER A 697 -9.74 11.93 16.56
N TYR A 698 -8.95 11.71 17.61
CA TYR A 698 -9.43 11.64 18.98
C TYR A 698 -9.98 12.98 19.46
N LEU A 699 -9.29 14.06 19.13
CA LEU A 699 -9.72 15.41 19.47
C LEU A 699 -10.96 15.82 18.66
N THR A 700 -10.98 15.52 17.36
CA THR A 700 -12.14 15.86 16.52
C THR A 700 -13.41 15.18 17.01
N ARG A 701 -13.29 13.90 17.38
CA ARG A 701 -14.43 13.12 17.88
C ARG A 701 -15.05 13.76 19.12
N LEU A 702 -14.24 14.18 20.09
CA LEU A 702 -14.72 14.89 21.28
C LEU A 702 -15.39 16.22 20.93
N ARG A 703 -14.80 17.00 20.01
CA ARG A 703 -15.37 18.29 19.58
C ARG A 703 -16.78 18.14 19.02
N LEU A 704 -17.05 17.02 18.35
CA LEU A 704 -18.32 16.69 17.71
C LEU A 704 -19.27 15.88 18.62
N GLY A 705 -18.93 15.68 19.90
CA GLY A 705 -19.75 14.96 20.87
C GLY A 705 -19.66 13.43 20.83
N GLY A 706 -18.72 12.88 20.07
CA GLY A 706 -18.41 11.45 20.04
C GLY A 706 -17.54 11.01 21.23
N LYS A 707 -17.18 9.72 21.26
CA LYS A 707 -16.46 9.11 22.39
C LYS A 707 -15.23 8.32 21.95
N ASN A 708 -14.13 8.43 22.67
CA ASN A 708 -12.91 7.63 22.44
C ASN A 708 -12.96 6.30 23.21
N GLN A 709 -14.07 5.57 23.15
CA GLN A 709 -14.28 4.32 23.90
C GLN A 709 -14.42 3.11 22.95
N GLY A 710 -14.01 1.92 23.40
CA GLY A 710 -14.18 0.68 22.64
C GLY A 710 -13.30 0.58 21.38
N PHE A 711 -12.17 1.30 21.36
CA PHE A 711 -11.15 1.19 20.32
C PHE A 711 -10.12 0.15 20.72
N ALA A 712 -9.79 -0.75 19.80
CA ALA A 712 -8.87 -1.84 20.05
C ALA A 712 -8.11 -2.19 18.78
N SER A 713 -6.85 -2.57 18.94
CA SER A 713 -5.99 -3.03 17.86
C SER A 713 -5.41 -4.39 18.20
N CYS A 714 -5.52 -5.35 17.28
CA CYS A 714 -4.76 -6.60 17.38
C CYS A 714 -3.29 -6.30 17.06
N LEU A 715 -2.37 -6.59 17.98
CA LEU A 715 -0.94 -6.36 17.79
C LEU A 715 -0.26 -7.52 17.07
N PHE A 716 -0.63 -8.75 17.43
CA PHE A 716 -0.20 -9.98 16.77
C PHE A 716 -1.14 -11.14 17.12
N ASP A 717 -1.08 -12.19 16.31
CA ASP A 717 -1.62 -13.51 16.59
C ASP A 717 -0.60 -14.59 16.20
N THR A 718 -0.68 -15.76 16.83
CA THR A 718 0.20 -16.91 16.50
C THR A 718 -0.55 -18.04 15.79
N LEU A 719 -1.64 -17.71 15.11
CA LEU A 719 -2.37 -18.70 14.33
C LEU A 719 -1.50 -19.14 13.15
N PRO A 720 -1.38 -20.45 12.91
CA PRO A 720 -0.54 -20.92 11.83
C PRO A 720 -1.23 -20.63 10.48
N PRO A 721 -0.45 -20.45 9.39
CA PRO A 721 -1.03 -20.33 8.05
C PRO A 721 -1.65 -21.64 7.56
N ARG A 722 -1.23 -22.79 8.13
CA ARG A 722 -1.73 -24.13 7.78
C ARG A 722 -1.80 -25.01 9.02
N ALA A 723 -2.81 -25.86 9.12
CA ALA A 723 -2.97 -26.81 10.21
C ALA A 723 -3.70 -28.08 9.79
N LYS A 724 -3.53 -29.17 10.55
CA LYS A 724 -4.30 -30.41 10.32
C LYS A 724 -5.72 -30.28 10.86
N VAL A 725 -6.64 -31.04 10.28
CA VAL A 725 -8.00 -31.24 10.80
C VAL A 725 -7.94 -31.63 12.28
N GLY A 726 -8.67 -30.91 13.14
CA GLY A 726 -8.76 -31.20 14.58
C GLY A 726 -7.47 -30.97 15.38
N GLU A 727 -6.40 -30.47 14.76
CA GLU A 727 -5.12 -30.23 15.44
C GLU A 727 -5.30 -29.24 16.59
N ILE A 728 -4.87 -29.61 17.80
CA ILE A 728 -4.86 -28.70 18.95
C ILE A 728 -3.55 -27.92 18.94
N ARG A 729 -3.64 -26.59 18.94
CA ARG A 729 -2.47 -25.70 19.04
C ARG A 729 -2.66 -24.68 20.13
N ARG A 730 -1.58 -24.40 20.85
CA ARG A 730 -1.51 -23.23 21.72
C ARG A 730 -1.38 -21.96 20.87
N VAL A 731 -2.29 -21.02 21.08
CA VAL A 731 -2.42 -19.77 20.32
C VAL A 731 -2.34 -18.59 21.27
N GLN A 732 -1.58 -17.57 20.88
CA GLN A 732 -1.53 -16.30 21.56
C GLN A 732 -2.11 -15.20 20.66
N ILE A 733 -2.95 -14.33 21.23
CA ILE A 733 -3.48 -13.13 20.58
C ILE A 733 -3.26 -11.95 21.52
N ALA A 734 -2.56 -10.92 21.06
CA ALA A 734 -2.35 -9.69 21.83
C ALA A 734 -3.25 -8.58 21.29
N VAL A 735 -4.08 -7.99 22.16
CA VAL A 735 -4.99 -6.89 21.80
C VAL A 735 -4.69 -5.69 22.69
N ARG A 736 -4.43 -4.53 22.07
CA ARG A 736 -4.19 -3.26 22.75
C ARG A 736 -5.47 -2.47 22.88
N ASN A 737 -5.72 -1.91 24.06
CA ASN A 737 -6.78 -0.95 24.29
C ASN A 737 -6.35 0.42 23.79
N ASP A 738 -6.82 0.79 22.60
CA ASP A 738 -6.55 2.11 22.01
C ASP A 738 -7.53 3.16 22.54
N GLY A 739 -8.64 2.74 23.18
CA GLY A 739 -9.64 3.61 23.78
C GLY A 739 -9.21 4.20 25.14
N TRP A 740 -10.08 5.05 25.67
CA TRP A 740 -9.94 5.73 26.97
C TRP A 740 -10.77 5.07 28.08
N ASP A 741 -11.61 4.10 27.73
CA ASP A 741 -12.29 3.23 28.69
C ASP A 741 -11.36 2.15 29.26
N ALA A 742 -11.69 1.63 30.44
CA ALA A 742 -11.09 0.40 30.95
C ALA A 742 -11.98 -0.78 30.57
N TRP A 743 -11.38 -1.90 30.18
CA TRP A 743 -12.11 -3.14 29.93
C TRP A 743 -12.08 -4.00 31.18
N ASP A 744 -13.22 -4.58 31.56
CA ASP A 744 -13.36 -5.46 32.71
C ASP A 744 -13.60 -6.92 32.28
N SER A 745 -13.82 -7.81 33.25
CA SER A 745 -14.08 -9.23 33.02
C SER A 745 -15.35 -9.53 32.22
N GLY A 746 -16.23 -8.55 32.01
CA GLY A 746 -17.39 -8.66 31.12
C GLY A 746 -17.03 -8.69 29.64
N ARG A 747 -15.83 -8.21 29.27
CA ARG A 747 -15.33 -8.22 27.90
C ARG A 747 -14.65 -9.56 27.59
N LYS A 748 -15.00 -10.16 26.46
CA LYS A 748 -14.55 -11.49 26.04
C LYS A 748 -14.07 -11.51 24.60
N LEU A 749 -12.91 -12.09 24.35
CA LEU A 749 -12.42 -12.35 23.00
C LEU A 749 -13.19 -13.55 22.42
N ILE A 750 -13.90 -13.30 21.34
CA ILE A 750 -14.65 -14.30 20.58
C ILE A 750 -13.84 -14.62 19.32
N LEU A 751 -13.54 -15.90 19.14
CA LEU A 751 -13.05 -16.45 17.89
C LEU A 751 -14.22 -17.10 17.18
N GLU A 752 -14.49 -16.67 15.94
CA GLU A 752 -15.55 -17.24 15.13
C GLU A 752 -15.04 -17.62 13.74
N ILE A 753 -15.54 -18.73 13.21
CA ILE A 753 -15.36 -19.09 11.80
C ILE A 753 -16.61 -18.76 11.03
N ARG A 754 -16.41 -18.15 9.86
CA ARG A 754 -17.48 -17.92 8.91
C ARG A 754 -17.30 -18.85 7.71
N ARG A 755 -18.30 -19.69 7.44
CA ARG A 755 -18.38 -20.54 6.23
C ARG A 755 -19.82 -20.58 5.74
N ASN A 756 -20.04 -20.39 4.44
CA ASN A 756 -21.36 -20.50 3.79
C ASN A 756 -22.47 -19.70 4.50
N ASN A 757 -22.20 -18.45 4.89
CA ASN A 757 -23.10 -17.59 5.66
C ASN A 757 -23.50 -18.11 7.06
N GLN A 758 -22.82 -19.13 7.57
CA GLN A 758 -22.91 -19.57 8.96
C GLN A 758 -21.70 -19.10 9.74
N THR A 759 -21.94 -18.59 10.94
CA THR A 759 -20.92 -18.17 11.89
C THR A 759 -20.92 -19.16 13.06
N ASN A 760 -19.81 -19.85 13.28
CA ASN A 760 -19.64 -20.76 14.42
C ASN A 760 -18.60 -20.18 15.37
N ILE A 761 -18.94 -20.11 16.65
CA ILE A 761 -18.00 -19.69 17.69
C ILE A 761 -17.06 -20.86 17.97
N LEU A 762 -15.75 -20.61 17.83
CA LEU A 762 -14.70 -21.56 18.19
C LEU A 762 -14.31 -21.42 19.67
N HIS A 763 -14.12 -20.20 20.14
CA HIS A 763 -13.73 -19.90 21.51
C HIS A 763 -14.39 -18.62 22.00
N ASN A 764 -14.56 -18.54 23.32
CA ASN A 764 -15.05 -17.38 24.04
C ASN A 764 -14.23 -17.22 25.33
N ILE A 765 -13.29 -16.27 25.31
CA ILE A 765 -12.24 -16.17 26.32
C ILE A 765 -12.44 -14.87 27.11
N PRO A 766 -12.76 -14.93 28.41
CA PRO A 766 -12.91 -13.73 29.23
C PRO A 766 -11.58 -13.03 29.47
N LEU A 767 -11.62 -11.72 29.71
CA LEU A 767 -10.47 -11.01 30.26
C LEU A 767 -10.17 -11.51 31.68
N GLU A 768 -8.91 -11.85 31.93
CA GLU A 768 -8.44 -12.29 33.25
C GLU A 768 -8.28 -11.13 34.24
N ARG A 769 -8.21 -9.90 33.73
CA ARG A 769 -7.95 -8.68 34.51
C ARG A 769 -8.54 -7.47 33.81
N THR A 770 -8.64 -6.37 34.56
CA THR A 770 -8.93 -5.07 33.98
C THR A 770 -7.80 -4.61 33.06
N VAL A 771 -8.15 -4.11 31.87
CA VAL A 771 -7.21 -3.57 30.87
C VAL A 771 -7.50 -2.08 30.70
N GLY A 772 -6.63 -1.24 31.24
CA GLY A 772 -6.78 0.22 31.16
C GLY A 772 -6.45 0.78 29.78
N ALA A 773 -6.69 2.09 29.61
CA ALA A 773 -6.35 2.82 28.39
C ALA A 773 -4.86 2.70 28.04
N GLY A 774 -4.57 2.27 26.82
CA GLY A 774 -3.23 2.04 26.30
C GLY A 774 -2.51 0.78 26.80
N ASP A 775 -3.14 -0.03 27.67
CA ASP A 775 -2.61 -1.33 28.11
C ASP A 775 -3.04 -2.45 27.14
N CYS A 776 -2.43 -3.65 27.26
CA CYS A 776 -2.70 -4.77 26.35
C CYS A 776 -3.20 -6.02 27.08
N ALA A 777 -4.22 -6.69 26.55
CA ALA A 777 -4.57 -8.06 26.92
C ALA A 777 -3.77 -9.06 26.08
N LEU A 778 -3.12 -10.03 26.73
CA LEU A 778 -2.56 -11.21 26.07
C LEU A 778 -3.48 -12.39 26.36
N PHE A 779 -4.10 -12.94 25.32
CA PHE A 779 -4.88 -14.17 25.41
C PHE A 779 -3.97 -15.33 25.03
N ASP A 780 -3.84 -16.35 25.88
CA ASP A 780 -3.06 -17.56 25.64
C ASP A 780 -3.92 -18.79 25.95
N PHE A 781 -4.21 -19.60 24.93
CA PHE A 781 -5.19 -20.68 25.02
C PHE A 781 -4.90 -21.79 24.01
N GLU A 782 -5.46 -22.98 24.24
CA GLU A 782 -5.48 -24.05 23.25
C GLU A 782 -6.67 -23.89 22.32
N LEU A 783 -6.44 -24.02 21.01
CA LEU A 783 -7.43 -23.97 19.95
C LEU A 783 -7.42 -25.28 19.17
N ALA A 784 -8.57 -25.93 19.08
CA ALA A 784 -8.81 -27.02 18.13
C ALA A 784 -9.07 -26.46 16.73
N MET A 785 -8.28 -26.90 15.75
CA MET A 785 -8.39 -26.45 14.37
C MET A 785 -9.64 -27.05 13.70
N PRO A 786 -10.23 -26.36 12.70
CA PRO A 786 -11.51 -26.76 12.12
C PRO A 786 -11.53 -28.18 11.58
N GLU A 787 -12.66 -28.87 11.76
CA GLU A 787 -12.85 -30.27 11.32
C GLU A 787 -12.99 -30.45 9.80
N LYS A 788 -13.02 -29.35 9.03
CA LYS A 788 -13.23 -29.39 7.59
C LYS A 788 -12.02 -28.85 6.87
N THR A 789 -11.51 -29.63 5.92
CA THR A 789 -10.43 -29.23 5.02
C THR A 789 -10.79 -28.00 4.17
N GLY A 790 -9.75 -27.38 3.60
CA GLY A 790 -9.82 -26.17 2.80
C GLY A 790 -9.51 -24.91 3.59
N LEU A 791 -9.61 -23.76 2.92
CA LEU A 791 -9.35 -22.46 3.53
C LEU A 791 -10.47 -22.10 4.52
N SER A 792 -10.07 -21.75 5.75
CA SER A 792 -10.93 -21.17 6.77
C SER A 792 -10.50 -19.76 7.08
N GLU A 793 -11.46 -18.87 7.33
CA GLU A 793 -11.17 -17.58 7.95
C GLU A 793 -11.66 -17.59 9.39
N ILE A 794 -10.74 -17.35 10.31
CA ILE A 794 -11.03 -17.11 11.72
C ILE A 794 -11.07 -15.61 11.95
N PHE A 795 -12.16 -15.13 12.53
CA PHE A 795 -12.39 -13.74 12.90
C PHE A 795 -12.23 -13.60 14.42
N PHE A 796 -11.55 -12.54 14.85
CA PHE A 796 -11.40 -12.17 16.25
C PHE A 796 -12.19 -10.89 16.51
N ARG A 797 -13.01 -10.88 17.54
CA ARG A 797 -13.71 -9.69 18.01
C ARG A 797 -13.98 -9.75 19.49
N PHE A 798 -14.26 -8.61 20.10
CA PHE A 798 -14.88 -8.59 21.42
C PHE A 798 -16.40 -8.81 21.31
N ASN A 799 -17.01 -9.24 22.40
CA ASN A 799 -18.47 -9.37 22.50
C ASN A 799 -19.17 -8.01 22.30
N GLY A 800 -19.97 -7.90 21.23
CA GLY A 800 -20.70 -6.67 20.90
C GLY A 800 -19.92 -5.65 20.06
N ASP A 801 -18.69 -5.97 19.66
CA ASP A 801 -17.80 -5.08 18.90
C ASP A 801 -17.53 -5.55 17.47
N ASP A 802 -16.91 -4.67 16.69
CA ASP A 802 -16.37 -4.92 15.36
C ASP A 802 -15.23 -5.97 15.36
N ILE A 803 -14.92 -6.48 14.16
CA ILE A 803 -13.81 -7.41 13.92
C ILE A 803 -12.46 -6.71 14.19
N LEU A 804 -11.72 -7.22 15.17
CA LEU A 804 -10.38 -6.76 15.55
C LEU A 804 -9.29 -7.26 14.60
N GLY A 805 -9.49 -8.46 14.05
CA GLY A 805 -8.55 -9.09 13.14
C GLY A 805 -9.14 -10.34 12.51
N THR A 806 -8.50 -10.80 11.44
CA THR A 806 -8.77 -12.08 10.81
C THR A 806 -7.48 -12.84 10.58
N ALA A 807 -7.56 -14.17 10.54
CA ALA A 807 -6.50 -15.04 10.02
C ALA A 807 -7.11 -16.07 9.06
N ALA A 808 -6.49 -16.17 7.89
CA ALA A 808 -6.79 -17.23 6.92
C ALA A 808 -5.89 -18.43 7.20
N ILE A 809 -6.47 -19.61 7.29
CA ILE A 809 -5.78 -20.85 7.65
C ILE A 809 -6.18 -21.94 6.67
N GLU A 810 -5.20 -22.57 6.02
CA GLU A 810 -5.43 -23.76 5.20
C GLU A 810 -5.51 -25.00 6.08
N ILE A 811 -6.65 -25.68 6.08
CA ILE A 811 -6.85 -26.93 6.81
C ILE A 811 -6.65 -28.10 5.86
N PHE A 812 -5.70 -28.97 6.19
CA PHE A 812 -5.38 -30.16 5.40
C PHE A 812 -5.62 -31.45 6.20
N PRO A 813 -5.84 -32.60 5.52
CA PRO A 813 -6.11 -33.88 6.16
C PRO A 813 -5.07 -34.32 7.20
#